data_AF-A0A0G4IVN0-F1
#
_entry.id   AF-A0A0G4IVN0-F1
#
_cell.length_a   1.000
_cell.length_b   1.000
_cell.length_c   1.000
_cell.angle_alpha   90.00
_cell.angle_beta   90.00
_cell.angle_gamma   90.00
#
_symmetry.space_group_name_H-M   'P 1'
#
loop_
_entity.id
_entity.type
_entity.pdbx_description
1 polymer ?
#
loop_
_entity_poly.entity_id
_entity_poly.type
_entity_poly.pdbx_seq_one_letter_code
_entity_poly.pdbx_strand_id
1 'polypeptide(L)'
;MLAEVPGAEKLAVDVGTLRATEGLQINRELIALDNVVRALSDGDDQADFANYAESRTTEVLGDALGGNANAVAVVHVVASDPLPATLAACRLARAMKSVVNYPIVNDERAQGLIRVLRLRYMALLDEVKALRASPAADDKYQDAQQAKAMMVDLQGKVIAAERGRSAAVNEKQKVVAMLADVRAKYRDLLQAKTTLQAELIASEEERLKLSQTLIDMQMHETDLRETLANDKYELETKLLTCEGDIVDLQVKEKRLSDEVREKAKRVEDLERDRQAMSLEYVALRQNYDNVFADLNEARAKNETLGLELLNLVNVKKELTEQKGQLEEQNAVLEATAREATTTRTALADQLQAVQASERVLKVENENLSLVSIKKDVELKQLQTEFEARKVAMERQAIDLIKDKDAELAAFRQVADKEAHKMLSAKVELEKANERLQADVKIAQRRLAQIEADLAALADLNARQDTDLVAVRERLTQQSDEYRRRLLQYVNEASPVEGPAPSAMLGELVREHGAMEARLRMETDEQRQAARVALRRLRKLAGLYRDLAYHVEDGAARDRRPKILSDQEIADLAQEMAQNEASWQAEIDAERARVRNAQAEVEALREDAVRAAEDAKRTQAKLKHDVDELTKAKEQVTLELHLVKTAHAACGATGKASETTGVAVEMLSAIKKDLEMIRTSALGAGALQSQETSAFVRGQLEDLRKENDVLRGRLRVANSGEARGNASTDEVAQLMEDIASLRAQIRAAKEAEDRVLNAADPGRPKTTEEVEKERAAMAMRCARAEAQLKQFQEYLQKQLVAHEKEKRTLKKQVQEWRAKATSTPHQT
;
A
#
# COMPACT_ATOMS: atom_id res chain seq x y z
N MET A 1 4.92 -37.76 23.86
CA MET A 1 5.26 -38.61 25.01
C MET A 1 5.86 -37.72 26.07
N LEU A 2 5.51 -37.91 27.35
CA LEU A 2 6.18 -37.27 28.49
C LEU A 2 6.84 -38.39 29.29
N ALA A 3 8.13 -38.23 29.61
CA ALA A 3 8.90 -39.22 30.35
C ALA A 3 9.68 -38.52 31.46
N GLU A 4 9.53 -39.04 32.67
CA GLU A 4 10.30 -38.63 33.83
C GLU A 4 11.42 -39.66 34.04
N VAL A 5 12.65 -39.19 34.10
CA VAL A 5 13.86 -40.02 34.13
C VAL A 5 14.41 -40.06 35.56
N PRO A 6 15.07 -41.15 35.99
CA PRO A 6 15.74 -41.21 37.28
C PRO A 6 16.72 -40.05 37.50
N GLY A 7 16.96 -39.70 38.76
CA GLY A 7 17.80 -38.57 39.17
C GLY A 7 19.21 -38.63 38.60
N ALA A 8 19.64 -37.56 37.93
CA ALA A 8 20.96 -37.48 37.28
C ALA A 8 22.12 -37.27 38.26
N GLU A 9 21.85 -37.07 39.55
CA GLU A 9 22.86 -36.87 40.60
C GLU A 9 23.80 -38.06 40.74
N LYS A 10 23.31 -39.27 40.45
CA LYS A 10 24.10 -40.50 40.55
C LYS A 10 25.20 -40.59 39.48
N LEU A 11 25.08 -39.88 38.37
CA LEU A 11 26.12 -39.82 37.33
C LEU A 11 27.40 -39.10 37.79
N ALA A 12 27.38 -38.41 38.94
CA ALA A 12 28.57 -37.80 39.52
C ALA A 12 29.53 -38.83 40.16
N VAL A 13 29.05 -40.04 40.44
CA VAL A 13 29.81 -41.12 41.09
C VAL A 13 30.23 -42.15 40.03
N ASP A 14 31.42 -42.72 40.17
CA ASP A 14 31.93 -43.71 39.22
C ASP A 14 31.04 -44.98 39.15
N VAL A 15 30.94 -45.56 37.96
CA VAL A 15 30.05 -46.71 37.70
C VAL A 15 30.49 -47.94 38.50
N GLY A 16 31.79 -48.13 38.70
CA GLY A 16 32.34 -49.23 39.50
C GLY A 16 31.94 -49.15 40.97
N THR A 17 31.93 -47.94 41.54
CA THR A 17 31.57 -47.72 42.94
C THR A 17 30.07 -47.79 43.15
N LEU A 18 29.25 -47.24 42.25
CA LEU A 18 27.79 -47.37 42.28
C LEU A 18 27.33 -48.85 42.22
N ARG A 19 27.97 -49.66 41.38
CA ARG A 19 27.67 -51.10 41.29
C ARG A 19 28.04 -51.85 42.56
N ALA A 20 29.07 -51.41 43.27
CA ALA A 20 29.51 -52.01 44.53
C ALA A 20 28.63 -51.60 45.72
N THR A 21 28.07 -50.39 45.72
CA THR A 21 27.26 -49.86 46.84
C THR A 21 25.77 -50.14 46.70
N GLU A 22 25.20 -49.91 45.51
CA GLU A 22 23.76 -49.94 45.25
C GLU A 22 23.35 -51.14 44.35
N GLY A 23 24.34 -51.90 43.86
CA GLY A 23 24.13 -53.07 43.02
C GLY A 23 24.00 -52.75 41.52
N LEU A 24 23.87 -53.79 40.70
CA LEU A 24 23.93 -53.69 39.24
C LEU A 24 22.64 -53.16 38.58
N GLN A 25 21.49 -53.26 39.27
CA GLN A 25 20.18 -53.06 38.64
C GLN A 25 19.57 -51.67 38.90
N ILE A 26 19.81 -51.05 40.05
CA ILE A 26 19.13 -49.81 40.47
C ILE A 26 19.47 -48.65 39.52
N ASN A 27 20.75 -48.45 39.22
CA ASN A 27 21.21 -47.35 38.36
C ASN A 27 21.35 -47.74 36.89
N ARG A 28 20.91 -48.94 36.51
CA ARG A 28 21.06 -49.47 35.15
C ARG A 28 20.41 -48.56 34.11
N GLU A 29 19.22 -48.05 34.40
CA GLU A 29 18.47 -47.24 33.44
C GLU A 29 19.13 -45.89 33.17
N LEU A 30 19.63 -45.24 34.23
CA LEU A 30 20.33 -43.96 34.13
C LEU A 30 21.69 -44.09 33.42
N ILE A 31 22.44 -45.15 33.74
CA ILE A 31 23.75 -45.41 33.12
C ILE A 31 23.57 -45.77 31.64
N ALA A 32 22.58 -46.60 31.30
CA ALA A 32 22.26 -46.92 29.91
C ALA A 32 21.85 -45.68 29.11
N LEU A 33 21.05 -44.79 29.71
CA LEU A 33 20.66 -43.52 29.09
C LEU A 33 21.88 -42.63 28.80
N ASP A 34 22.78 -42.46 29.77
CA ASP A 34 24.00 -41.70 29.62
C ASP A 34 24.93 -42.30 28.54
N ASN A 35 25.04 -43.63 28.46
CA ASN A 35 25.80 -44.32 27.42
C ASN A 35 25.21 -44.10 26.02
N VAL A 36 23.88 -44.21 25.86
CA VAL A 36 23.21 -43.99 24.58
C VAL A 36 23.34 -42.54 24.14
N VAL A 37 23.13 -41.58 25.05
CA VAL A 37 23.27 -40.16 24.73
C VAL A 37 24.70 -39.81 24.32
N ARG A 38 25.71 -40.41 24.97
CA ARG A 38 27.12 -40.24 24.57
C ARG A 38 27.44 -40.86 23.21
N ALA A 39 26.97 -42.07 22.96
CA ALA A 39 27.16 -42.74 21.67
C ALA A 39 26.54 -41.92 20.52
N LEU A 40 25.41 -41.26 20.77
CA LEU A 40 24.75 -40.38 19.81
C LEU A 40 25.39 -38.99 19.70
N SER A 41 26.05 -38.49 20.75
CA SER A 41 26.70 -37.18 20.73
C SER A 41 28.02 -37.14 19.97
N ASP A 42 28.72 -38.27 19.89
CA ASP A 42 30.09 -38.33 19.35
C ASP A 42 30.15 -38.37 17.82
N GLY A 43 29.00 -38.42 17.12
CA GLY A 43 28.86 -38.05 15.71
C GLY A 43 29.54 -38.94 14.64
N ASP A 44 30.26 -39.99 15.05
CA ASP A 44 30.93 -40.97 14.18
C ASP A 44 30.13 -42.29 14.08
N ASP A 45 30.65 -43.29 13.34
CA ASP A 45 30.12 -44.66 13.15
C ASP A 45 29.56 -45.34 14.42
N GLN A 46 29.88 -44.85 15.63
CA GLN A 46 29.34 -45.31 16.91
C GLN A 46 27.85 -44.97 17.13
N ALA A 47 27.30 -43.95 16.47
CA ALA A 47 25.88 -43.63 16.56
C ALA A 47 25.00 -44.80 16.04
N ASP A 48 25.47 -45.51 15.01
CA ASP A 48 24.81 -46.69 14.45
C ASP A 48 24.83 -47.91 15.39
N PHE A 49 25.74 -47.92 16.38
CA PHE A 49 25.90 -48.98 17.37
C PHE A 49 25.43 -48.59 18.78
N ALA A 50 24.60 -47.53 18.90
CA ALA A 50 24.02 -47.13 20.17
C ALA A 50 23.17 -48.26 20.78
N ASN A 51 23.49 -48.66 22.01
CA ASN A 51 22.88 -49.84 22.64
C ASN A 51 21.58 -49.51 23.39
N TYR A 52 20.49 -49.33 22.66
CA TYR A 52 19.18 -49.07 23.26
C TYR A 52 18.65 -50.24 24.11
N ALA A 53 19.07 -51.48 23.82
CA ALA A 53 18.61 -52.69 24.50
C ALA A 53 19.18 -52.88 25.93
N GLU A 54 20.11 -52.02 26.35
CA GLU A 54 20.69 -52.11 27.70
C GLU A 54 19.67 -51.74 28.78
N SER A 55 18.66 -50.91 28.49
CA SER A 55 17.60 -50.52 29.42
C SER A 55 16.24 -50.40 28.71
N ARG A 56 15.16 -50.74 29.42
CA ARG A 56 13.79 -50.52 28.92
C ARG A 56 13.51 -49.03 28.68
N THR A 57 14.09 -48.16 29.51
CA THR A 57 13.92 -46.71 29.39
C THR A 57 14.53 -46.20 28.09
N THR A 58 15.70 -46.71 27.68
CA THR A 58 16.32 -46.37 26.40
C THR A 58 15.61 -47.01 25.20
N GLU A 59 15.07 -48.22 25.34
CA GLU A 59 14.23 -48.84 24.29
C GLU A 59 12.99 -48.01 24.00
N VAL A 60 12.27 -47.58 25.03
CA VAL A 60 11.04 -46.79 24.89
C VAL A 60 11.35 -45.38 24.38
N LEU A 61 12.46 -44.78 24.83
CA LEU A 61 12.92 -43.47 24.39
C LEU A 61 13.69 -43.49 23.06
N GLY A 62 13.81 -44.64 22.39
CA GLY A 62 14.56 -44.77 21.14
C GLY A 62 14.08 -43.82 20.05
N ASP A 63 12.76 -43.61 19.93
CA ASP A 63 12.21 -42.64 18.97
C ASP A 63 12.60 -41.20 19.34
N ALA A 64 12.69 -40.88 20.63
CA ALA A 64 13.04 -39.54 21.12
C ALA A 64 14.56 -39.27 21.10
N LEU A 65 15.40 -40.29 21.07
CA LEU A 65 16.87 -40.21 21.10
C LEU A 65 17.45 -40.76 19.80
N GLY A 66 17.64 -39.91 18.80
CA GLY A 66 18.19 -40.28 17.48
C GLY A 66 17.15 -40.85 16.50
N GLY A 67 15.86 -40.80 16.84
CA GLY A 67 14.78 -41.41 16.07
C GLY A 67 13.79 -40.43 15.45
N ASN A 68 12.58 -40.95 15.17
CA ASN A 68 11.48 -40.21 14.55
C ASN A 68 10.64 -39.44 15.60
N ALA A 69 11.21 -38.41 16.22
CA ALA A 69 10.47 -37.49 17.08
C ALA A 69 11.14 -36.12 17.22
N ASN A 70 10.30 -35.10 17.42
CA ASN A 70 10.73 -33.80 17.93
C ASN A 70 10.86 -33.88 19.45
N ALA A 71 12.10 -34.07 19.93
CA ALA A 71 12.38 -34.23 21.36
C ALA A 71 12.82 -32.92 22.01
N VAL A 72 12.34 -32.68 23.23
CA VAL A 72 12.75 -31.55 24.07
C VAL A 72 13.14 -32.12 25.44
N ALA A 73 14.38 -31.88 25.85
CA ALA A 73 14.86 -32.23 27.17
C ALA A 73 14.77 -31.01 28.11
N VAL A 74 14.08 -31.18 29.24
CA VAL A 74 13.99 -30.18 30.30
C VAL A 74 14.78 -30.71 31.49
N VAL A 75 15.92 -30.09 31.79
CA VAL A 75 16.79 -30.50 32.90
C VAL A 75 16.57 -29.56 34.07
N HIS A 76 16.09 -30.13 35.19
CA HIS A 76 15.88 -29.40 36.44
C HIS A 76 17.17 -29.41 37.26
N VAL A 77 17.59 -28.23 37.72
CA VAL A 77 18.79 -28.04 38.55
C VAL A 77 18.39 -27.21 39.76
N VAL A 78 18.74 -27.66 40.96
CA VAL A 78 18.47 -26.95 42.21
C VAL A 78 19.77 -26.31 42.72
N ALA A 79 19.71 -25.03 43.09
CA ALA A 79 20.89 -24.30 43.58
C ALA A 79 21.47 -24.85 44.91
N SER A 80 20.69 -25.66 45.63
CA SER A 80 21.09 -26.31 46.89
C SER A 80 21.80 -27.66 46.69
N ASP A 81 21.79 -28.22 45.48
CA ASP A 81 22.38 -29.54 45.22
C ASP A 81 23.92 -29.48 45.18
N PRO A 82 24.60 -30.57 45.58
CA PRO A 82 26.06 -30.64 45.56
C PRO A 82 26.60 -30.41 44.14
N LEU A 83 27.63 -29.56 44.02
CA LEU A 83 28.22 -29.14 42.74
C LEU A 83 28.51 -30.31 41.77
N PRO A 84 29.03 -31.48 42.20
CA PRO A 84 29.26 -32.61 41.30
C PRO A 84 27.98 -33.15 40.63
N ALA A 85 26.86 -33.19 41.36
CA ALA A 85 25.57 -33.67 40.85
C ALA A 85 25.00 -32.69 39.81
N THR A 86 25.01 -31.39 40.14
CA THR A 86 24.60 -30.32 39.23
C THR A 86 25.43 -30.32 37.94
N LEU A 87 26.74 -30.54 38.07
CA LEU A 87 27.65 -30.59 36.94
C LEU A 87 27.39 -31.82 36.06
N ALA A 88 27.10 -32.99 36.66
CA ALA A 88 26.73 -34.19 35.93
C ALA A 88 25.44 -34.01 35.13
N ALA A 89 24.41 -33.40 35.72
CA ALA A 89 23.16 -33.07 35.02
C ALA A 89 23.39 -32.10 33.84
N CYS A 90 24.21 -31.06 34.03
CA CYS A 90 24.56 -30.12 32.96
C CYS A 90 25.38 -30.76 31.83
N ARG A 91 26.28 -31.71 32.15
CA ARG A 91 27.03 -32.47 31.15
C ARG A 91 26.10 -33.34 30.30
N LEU A 92 25.16 -34.03 30.95
CA LEU A 92 24.15 -34.82 30.26
C LEU A 92 23.29 -33.93 29.35
N ALA A 93 22.86 -32.75 29.84
CA ALA A 93 22.11 -31.77 29.04
C ALA A 93 22.89 -31.31 27.80
N ARG A 94 24.21 -31.09 27.95
CA ARG A 94 25.09 -30.72 26.84
C ARG A 94 25.20 -31.84 25.80
N ALA A 95 25.31 -33.10 26.25
CA ALA A 95 25.37 -34.24 25.35
C ALA A 95 24.03 -34.48 24.63
N MET A 96 22.90 -34.32 25.33
CA MET A 96 21.57 -34.39 24.71
C MET A 96 21.36 -33.31 23.64
N LYS A 97 21.95 -32.12 23.80
CA LYS A 97 21.88 -31.05 22.81
C LYS A 97 22.55 -31.42 21.47
N SER A 98 23.58 -32.26 21.50
CA SER A 98 24.28 -32.72 20.28
C SER A 98 23.60 -33.89 19.58
N VAL A 99 22.59 -34.51 20.19
CA VAL A 99 21.84 -35.61 19.55
C VAL A 99 20.95 -35.05 18.44
N VAL A 100 21.05 -35.63 17.24
CA VAL A 100 20.27 -35.24 16.07
C VAL A 100 19.16 -36.26 15.83
N ASN A 101 17.90 -35.79 15.79
CA ASN A 101 16.73 -36.60 15.47
C ASN A 101 16.31 -36.42 14.01
N TYR A 102 15.55 -37.39 13.49
CA TYR A 102 15.06 -37.40 12.10
C TYR A 102 13.53 -37.49 12.06
N PRO A 103 12.82 -36.41 12.44
CA PRO A 103 11.36 -36.38 12.47
C PRO A 103 10.79 -36.45 11.06
N ILE A 104 9.82 -37.35 10.84
CA ILE A 104 9.00 -37.45 9.63
C ILE A 104 7.53 -37.33 9.98
N VAL A 105 6.73 -36.80 9.04
CA VAL A 105 5.27 -36.76 9.19
C VAL A 105 4.74 -38.19 9.01
N ASN A 106 4.09 -38.72 10.04
CA ASN A 106 3.60 -40.10 10.08
C ASN A 106 2.28 -40.28 9.30
N ASP A 107 2.32 -39.99 7.99
CA ASP A 107 1.21 -40.15 7.07
C ASP A 107 0.95 -41.62 6.72
N GLU A 108 -0.22 -41.91 6.12
CA GLU A 108 -0.61 -43.26 5.68
C GLU A 108 0.43 -43.92 4.76
N ARG A 109 1.15 -43.14 3.94
CA ARG A 109 2.23 -43.64 3.07
C ARG A 109 3.45 -44.09 3.87
N ALA A 110 3.85 -43.33 4.89
CA ALA A 110 4.94 -43.70 5.79
C ALA A 110 4.57 -44.94 6.61
N GLN A 111 3.33 -45.01 7.11
CA GLN A 111 2.81 -46.19 7.81
C GLN A 111 2.78 -47.43 6.90
N GLY A 112 2.39 -47.27 5.63
CA GLY A 112 2.44 -48.33 4.63
C GLY A 112 3.85 -48.87 4.40
N LEU A 113 4.84 -47.99 4.26
CA LEU A 113 6.25 -48.37 4.11
C LEU A 113 6.78 -49.11 5.34
N ILE A 114 6.50 -48.60 6.55
CA ILE A 114 6.89 -49.24 7.81
C ILE A 114 6.28 -50.65 7.92
N ARG A 115 5.02 -50.84 7.51
CA ARG A 115 4.37 -52.15 7.50
C ARG A 115 5.09 -53.14 6.58
N VAL A 116 5.47 -52.71 5.37
CA VAL A 116 6.21 -53.56 4.41
C VAL A 116 7.59 -53.93 4.97
N LEU A 117 8.30 -52.98 5.57
CA LEU A 117 9.61 -53.23 6.18
C LEU A 117 9.52 -54.20 7.36
N ARG A 118 8.50 -54.07 8.22
CA ARG A 118 8.26 -55.00 9.34
C ARG A 118 8.00 -56.42 8.87
N LEU A 119 7.19 -56.61 7.82
CA LEU A 119 6.93 -57.93 7.25
C LEU A 119 8.22 -58.58 6.73
N ARG A 120 9.06 -57.81 6.03
CA ARG A 120 10.34 -58.30 5.51
C ARG A 120 11.34 -58.63 6.62
N TYR A 121 11.38 -57.84 7.69
CA TYR A 121 12.22 -58.10 8.86
C TYR A 121 11.82 -59.40 9.56
N MET A 122 10.53 -59.66 9.73
CA MET A 122 10.05 -60.91 10.35
C MET A 122 10.41 -62.15 9.53
N ALA A 123 10.28 -62.08 8.20
CA ALA A 123 10.71 -63.16 7.31
C ALA A 123 12.21 -63.48 7.44
N LEU A 124 13.07 -62.45 7.51
CA LEU A 124 14.51 -62.63 7.69
C LEU A 124 14.86 -63.24 9.05
N LEU A 125 14.15 -62.86 10.11
CA LEU A 125 14.37 -63.42 11.44
C LEU A 125 14.04 -64.92 11.48
N ASP A 126 13.00 -65.35 10.78
CA ASP A 126 12.61 -66.76 10.70
C ASP A 126 13.66 -67.57 9.92
N GLU A 127 14.26 -67.01 8.86
CA GLU A 127 15.39 -67.62 8.15
C GLU A 127 16.64 -67.76 9.05
N VAL A 128 17.00 -66.73 9.81
CA VAL A 128 18.16 -66.77 10.72
C VAL A 128 17.93 -67.77 11.87
N LYS A 129 16.71 -67.87 12.39
CA LYS A 129 16.35 -68.88 13.40
C LYS A 129 16.45 -70.29 12.84
N ALA A 130 16.03 -70.51 11.59
CA ALA A 130 16.19 -71.79 10.91
C ALA A 130 17.67 -72.17 10.74
N LEU A 131 18.55 -71.20 10.45
CA LEU A 131 19.99 -71.41 10.30
C LEU A 131 20.72 -71.66 11.64
N ARG A 132 20.28 -71.03 12.74
CA ARG A 132 20.86 -71.24 14.08
C ARG A 132 20.47 -72.58 14.73
N ALA A 133 19.51 -73.32 14.17
CA ALA A 133 19.03 -74.59 14.69
C ALA A 133 19.87 -75.83 14.28
N SER A 134 21.05 -75.66 13.66
CA SER A 134 21.92 -76.77 13.24
C SER A 134 22.94 -77.15 14.33
N PRO A 135 23.04 -78.42 14.77
CA PRO A 135 23.91 -78.82 15.89
C PRO A 135 25.35 -79.11 15.41
N ALA A 136 26.35 -78.55 16.10
CA ALA A 136 27.76 -78.92 15.94
C ALA A 136 28.20 -79.82 17.10
N ALA A 137 28.73 -81.00 16.77
CA ALA A 137 29.11 -82.05 17.70
C ALA A 137 30.60 -81.99 18.12
N ASP A 138 30.82 -82.39 19.38
CA ASP A 138 32.05 -82.38 20.16
C ASP A 138 33.02 -83.56 19.92
N ASP A 139 34.25 -83.33 20.40
CA ASP A 139 35.17 -84.24 21.11
C ASP A 139 36.15 -85.22 20.40
N LYS A 140 37.43 -84.77 20.40
CA LYS A 140 38.62 -85.28 21.14
C LYS A 140 39.14 -86.75 21.03
N TYR A 141 40.45 -86.80 20.70
CA TYR A 141 41.55 -87.66 21.20
C TYR A 141 41.61 -89.17 20.85
N GLN A 142 42.62 -89.56 20.06
CA GLN A 142 43.68 -90.51 20.46
C GLN A 142 44.79 -90.63 19.39
N ASP A 143 45.89 -89.93 19.66
CA ASP A 143 47.14 -89.88 18.92
C ASP A 143 48.04 -91.09 19.19
N ALA A 144 48.79 -91.53 18.16
CA ALA A 144 50.24 -91.80 18.21
C ALA A 144 50.71 -92.66 17.03
N GLN A 145 49.87 -93.57 16.51
CA GLN A 145 50.17 -94.34 15.28
C GLN A 145 49.72 -93.63 14.01
N GLN A 146 48.78 -92.70 14.16
CA GLN A 146 48.36 -91.81 13.08
C GLN A 146 49.49 -90.88 12.64
N ALA A 147 50.45 -90.47 13.47
CA ALA A 147 51.44 -89.44 13.11
C ALA A 147 52.22 -89.66 11.79
N LYS A 148 52.49 -90.91 11.36
CA LYS A 148 53.13 -91.19 10.06
C LYS A 148 52.16 -91.19 8.88
N ALA A 149 50.98 -91.79 9.03
CA ALA A 149 49.91 -91.71 8.04
C ALA A 149 49.37 -90.28 7.92
N MET A 150 49.23 -89.60 9.05
CA MET A 150 48.90 -88.20 9.25
C MET A 150 49.98 -87.29 8.67
N MET A 151 51.24 -87.67 8.52
CA MET A 151 52.19 -86.82 7.80
C MET A 151 51.92 -86.80 6.28
N VAL A 152 51.57 -87.95 5.70
CA VAL A 152 51.13 -88.07 4.29
C VAL A 152 49.74 -87.47 4.09
N ASP A 153 48.82 -87.69 5.04
CA ASP A 153 47.51 -87.05 5.08
C ASP A 153 47.61 -85.55 5.37
N LEU A 154 48.61 -85.07 6.13
CA LEU A 154 48.87 -83.65 6.36
C LEU A 154 49.50 -83.05 5.12
N GLN A 155 50.37 -83.75 4.37
CA GLN A 155 50.83 -83.30 3.06
C GLN A 155 49.67 -83.26 2.05
N GLY A 156 48.79 -84.26 2.05
CA GLY A 156 47.55 -84.28 1.26
C GLY A 156 46.56 -83.18 1.67
N LYS A 157 46.41 -82.92 2.98
CA LYS A 157 45.59 -81.84 3.55
C LYS A 157 46.23 -80.47 3.35
N VAL A 158 47.55 -80.36 3.30
CA VAL A 158 48.26 -79.10 2.97
C VAL A 158 48.09 -78.82 1.49
N ILE A 159 48.23 -79.81 0.60
CA ILE A 159 47.92 -79.63 -0.84
C ILE A 159 46.43 -79.36 -1.07
N ALA A 160 45.53 -80.02 -0.32
CA ALA A 160 44.09 -79.75 -0.38
C ALA A 160 43.73 -78.39 0.22
N ALA A 161 44.41 -77.95 1.28
CA ALA A 161 44.28 -76.63 1.88
C ALA A 161 44.91 -75.54 1.00
N GLU A 162 45.98 -75.83 0.27
CA GLU A 162 46.58 -74.93 -0.72
C GLU A 162 45.70 -74.83 -1.97
N ARG A 163 45.11 -75.94 -2.44
CA ARG A 163 44.08 -75.92 -3.48
C ARG A 163 42.84 -75.17 -3.01
N GLY A 164 42.35 -75.42 -1.79
CA GLY A 164 41.24 -74.69 -1.19
C GLY A 164 41.55 -73.20 -0.99
N ARG A 165 42.78 -72.86 -0.59
CA ARG A 165 43.24 -71.47 -0.48
C ARG A 165 43.37 -70.82 -1.85
N SER A 166 43.84 -71.52 -2.88
CA SER A 166 43.86 -71.00 -4.26
C SER A 166 42.45 -70.82 -4.84
N ALA A 167 41.51 -71.72 -4.51
CA ALA A 167 40.11 -71.59 -4.89
C ALA A 167 39.46 -70.41 -4.18
N ALA A 168 39.70 -70.24 -2.88
CA ALA A 168 39.23 -69.10 -2.10
C ALA A 168 39.87 -67.78 -2.56
N VAL A 169 41.13 -67.78 -2.99
CA VAL A 169 41.79 -66.60 -3.58
C VAL A 169 41.18 -66.27 -4.94
N ASN A 170 40.89 -67.27 -5.77
CA ASN A 170 40.21 -67.06 -7.06
C ASN A 170 38.76 -66.57 -6.86
N GLU A 171 38.03 -67.08 -5.87
CA GLU A 171 36.71 -66.57 -5.50
C GLU A 171 36.80 -65.14 -4.95
N LYS A 172 37.78 -64.85 -4.09
CA LYS A 172 38.05 -63.49 -3.62
C LYS A 172 38.36 -62.55 -4.79
N GLN A 173 39.15 -62.98 -5.77
CA GLN A 173 39.43 -62.20 -6.97
C GLN A 173 38.17 -61.95 -7.81
N LYS A 174 37.28 -62.96 -7.97
CA LYS A 174 35.98 -62.79 -8.63
C LYS A 174 35.08 -61.80 -7.88
N VAL A 175 35.02 -61.88 -6.55
CA VAL A 175 34.23 -60.95 -5.72
C VAL A 175 34.82 -59.55 -5.80
N VAL A 176 36.14 -59.39 -5.78
CA VAL A 176 36.80 -58.09 -5.96
C VAL A 176 36.54 -57.51 -7.35
N ALA A 177 36.54 -58.33 -8.40
CA ALA A 177 36.17 -57.90 -9.75
C ALA A 177 34.70 -57.47 -9.83
N MET A 178 33.78 -58.24 -9.26
CA MET A 178 32.37 -57.86 -9.16
C MET A 178 32.17 -56.57 -8.36
N LEU A 179 32.91 -56.37 -7.27
CA LEU A 179 32.88 -55.11 -6.50
C LEU A 179 33.43 -53.94 -7.31
N ALA A 180 34.47 -54.15 -8.13
CA ALA A 180 34.98 -53.14 -9.05
C ALA A 180 33.93 -52.76 -10.12
N ASP A 181 33.22 -53.74 -10.68
CA ASP A 181 32.14 -53.53 -11.65
C ASP A 181 30.94 -52.79 -11.03
N VAL A 182 30.55 -53.14 -9.80
CA VAL A 182 29.49 -52.44 -9.07
C VAL A 182 29.90 -51.00 -8.76
N ARG A 183 31.15 -50.76 -8.37
CA ARG A 183 31.69 -49.40 -8.16
C ARG A 183 31.76 -48.61 -9.47
N ALA A 184 32.06 -49.25 -10.60
CA ALA A 184 32.03 -48.60 -11.91
C ALA A 184 30.59 -48.20 -12.27
N LYS A 185 29.63 -49.12 -12.20
CA LYS A 185 28.21 -48.83 -12.44
C LYS A 185 27.66 -47.76 -11.49
N TYR A 186 28.06 -47.77 -10.22
CA TYR A 186 27.65 -46.74 -9.27
C TYR A 186 28.22 -45.36 -9.63
N ARG A 187 29.48 -45.29 -10.09
CA ARG A 187 30.06 -44.05 -10.61
C ARG A 187 29.34 -43.54 -11.85
N ASP A 188 29.04 -44.42 -12.80
CA ASP A 188 28.30 -44.06 -14.01
C ASP A 188 26.88 -43.57 -13.67
N LEU A 189 26.23 -44.22 -12.71
CA LEU A 189 24.89 -43.85 -12.25
C LEU A 189 24.89 -42.52 -11.47
N LEU A 190 25.94 -42.26 -10.69
CA LEU A 190 26.17 -40.94 -10.08
C LEU A 190 26.42 -39.86 -11.13
N GLN A 191 27.23 -40.14 -12.16
CA GLN A 191 27.45 -39.21 -13.25
C GLN A 191 26.14 -38.92 -14.00
N ALA A 192 25.37 -39.94 -14.36
CA ALA A 192 24.05 -39.79 -14.98
C ALA A 192 23.07 -39.00 -14.10
N LYS A 193 23.11 -39.19 -12.77
CA LYS A 193 22.31 -38.39 -11.83
C LYS A 193 22.74 -36.93 -11.86
N THR A 194 24.04 -36.64 -11.86
CA THR A 194 24.54 -35.26 -11.92
C THR A 194 24.21 -34.57 -13.24
N THR A 195 24.29 -35.28 -14.37
CA THR A 195 23.92 -34.71 -15.67
C THR A 195 22.41 -34.43 -15.75
N LEU A 196 21.57 -35.36 -15.27
CA LEU A 196 20.12 -35.15 -15.22
C LEU A 196 19.73 -34.00 -14.29
N GLN A 197 20.42 -33.84 -13.15
CA GLN A 197 20.20 -32.68 -12.27
C GLN A 197 20.60 -31.37 -12.95
N ALA A 198 21.70 -31.34 -13.71
CA ALA A 198 22.10 -30.15 -14.47
C ALA A 198 21.10 -29.81 -15.58
N GLU A 199 20.60 -30.81 -16.31
CA GLU A 199 19.56 -30.63 -17.34
C GLU A 199 18.23 -30.14 -16.73
N LEU A 200 17.84 -30.67 -15.57
CA LEU A 200 16.65 -30.21 -14.86
C LEU A 200 16.78 -28.74 -14.45
N ILE A 201 17.91 -28.35 -13.85
CA ILE A 201 18.18 -26.95 -13.48
C ILE A 201 18.12 -26.06 -14.72
N ALA A 202 18.75 -26.45 -15.83
CA ALA A 202 18.70 -25.69 -17.07
C ALA A 202 17.26 -25.53 -17.60
N SER A 203 16.46 -26.60 -17.55
CA SER A 203 15.04 -26.55 -17.96
C SER A 203 14.19 -25.66 -17.03
N GLU A 204 14.49 -25.64 -15.73
CA GLU A 204 13.84 -24.75 -14.78
C GLU A 204 14.24 -23.29 -14.99
N GLU A 205 15.51 -23.03 -15.31
CA GLU A 205 16.01 -21.70 -15.69
C GLU A 205 15.34 -21.19 -16.98
N GLU A 206 15.18 -22.04 -17.99
CA GLU A 206 14.45 -21.70 -19.21
C GLU A 206 12.96 -21.43 -18.94
N ARG A 207 12.33 -22.23 -18.08
CA ARG A 207 10.94 -21.99 -17.64
C ARG A 207 10.81 -20.66 -16.90
N LEU A 208 11.78 -20.32 -16.05
CA LEU A 208 11.81 -19.03 -15.36
C LEU A 208 11.97 -17.88 -16.36
N LYS A 209 12.87 -17.99 -17.35
CA LYS A 209 13.01 -17.00 -18.42
C LYS A 209 11.71 -16.81 -19.21
N LEU A 210 11.05 -17.90 -19.60
CA LEU A 210 9.76 -17.84 -20.29
C LEU A 210 8.69 -17.17 -19.42
N SER A 211 8.62 -17.52 -18.13
CA SER A 211 7.69 -16.88 -17.19
C SER A 211 7.95 -15.39 -17.02
N GLN A 212 9.23 -14.98 -17.00
CA GLN A 212 9.62 -13.57 -16.95
C GLN A 212 9.17 -12.84 -18.21
N THR A 213 9.45 -13.39 -19.40
CA THR A 213 9.01 -12.76 -20.66
C THR A 213 7.48 -12.67 -20.77
N LEU A 214 6.75 -13.64 -20.22
CA LEU A 214 5.29 -13.61 -20.22
C LEU A 214 4.76 -12.51 -19.30
N ILE A 215 5.37 -12.32 -18.13
CA ILE A 215 5.04 -11.20 -17.23
C ILE A 215 5.36 -9.87 -17.90
N ASP A 216 6.51 -9.75 -18.55
CA ASP A 216 6.89 -8.52 -19.27
C ASP A 216 5.88 -8.22 -20.40
N MET A 217 5.44 -9.23 -21.14
CA MET A 217 4.38 -9.08 -22.15
C MET A 217 3.04 -8.67 -21.53
N GLN A 218 2.66 -9.24 -20.37
CA GLN A 218 1.45 -8.85 -19.65
C GLN A 218 1.54 -7.41 -19.14
N MET A 219 2.70 -6.97 -18.66
CA MET A 219 2.94 -5.59 -18.25
C MET A 219 2.82 -4.63 -19.44
N HIS A 220 3.43 -4.96 -20.58
CA HIS A 220 3.25 -4.18 -21.80
C HIS A 220 1.79 -4.13 -22.28
N GLU A 221 1.04 -5.22 -22.13
CA GLU A 221 -0.39 -5.23 -22.44
C GLU A 221 -1.19 -4.31 -21.49
N THR A 222 -0.85 -4.28 -20.19
CA THR A 222 -1.48 -3.35 -19.26
C THR A 222 -1.13 -1.90 -19.56
N ASP A 223 0.14 -1.60 -19.86
CA ASP A 223 0.58 -0.26 -20.23
C ASP A 223 -0.15 0.23 -21.49
N LEU A 224 -0.26 -0.63 -22.50
CA LEU A 224 -0.99 -0.33 -23.74
C LEU A 224 -2.49 -0.12 -23.49
N ARG A 225 -3.10 -0.88 -22.58
CA ARG A 225 -4.51 -0.68 -22.21
C ARG A 225 -4.71 0.66 -21.49
N GLU A 226 -3.78 1.05 -20.62
CA GLU A 226 -3.81 2.36 -19.96
C GLU A 226 -3.63 3.50 -20.95
N THR A 227 -2.67 3.40 -21.88
CA THR A 227 -2.49 4.43 -22.92
C THR A 227 -3.73 4.53 -23.80
N LEU A 228 -4.32 3.40 -24.21
CA LEU A 228 -5.56 3.39 -24.98
C LEU A 228 -6.75 3.98 -24.21
N ALA A 229 -6.84 3.77 -22.90
CA ALA A 229 -7.88 4.36 -22.07
C ALA A 229 -7.70 5.88 -21.94
N ASN A 230 -6.46 6.35 -21.76
CA ASN A 230 -6.13 7.76 -21.74
C ASN A 230 -6.46 8.44 -23.07
N ASP A 231 -6.03 7.84 -24.19
CA ASP A 231 -6.32 8.36 -25.54
C ASP A 231 -7.83 8.40 -25.81
N LYS A 232 -8.58 7.37 -25.39
CA LYS A 232 -10.04 7.36 -25.47
C LYS A 232 -10.66 8.50 -24.68
N TYR A 233 -10.23 8.70 -23.42
CA TYR A 233 -10.74 9.78 -22.59
C TYR A 233 -10.43 11.16 -23.18
N GLU A 234 -9.23 11.36 -23.72
CA GLU A 234 -8.86 12.59 -24.42
C GLU A 234 -9.72 12.82 -25.66
N LEU A 235 -9.95 11.78 -26.47
CA LEU A 235 -10.78 11.85 -27.66
C LEU A 235 -12.25 12.09 -27.31
N GLU A 236 -12.78 11.45 -26.27
CA GLU A 236 -14.14 11.67 -25.76
C GLU A 236 -14.30 13.10 -25.25
N THR A 237 -13.32 13.62 -24.52
CA THR A 237 -13.33 15.01 -24.06
C THR A 237 -13.33 15.98 -25.24
N LYS A 238 -12.48 15.75 -26.25
CA LYS A 238 -12.44 16.55 -27.48
C LYS A 238 -13.76 16.45 -28.25
N LEU A 239 -14.34 15.26 -28.37
CA LEU A 239 -15.64 15.04 -29.00
C LEU A 239 -16.71 15.86 -28.30
N LEU A 240 -16.78 15.80 -26.97
CA LEU A 240 -17.78 16.52 -26.18
C LEU A 240 -17.64 18.04 -26.34
N THR A 241 -16.41 18.56 -26.43
CA THR A 241 -16.18 19.97 -26.75
C THR A 241 -16.65 20.34 -28.16
N CYS A 242 -16.35 19.50 -29.16
CA CYS A 242 -16.81 19.74 -30.53
C CYS A 242 -18.33 19.61 -30.67
N GLU A 243 -18.96 18.69 -29.95
CA GLU A 243 -20.42 18.57 -29.88
C GLU A 243 -21.04 19.83 -29.25
N GLY A 244 -20.44 20.36 -28.18
CA GLY A 244 -20.81 21.66 -27.61
C GLY A 244 -20.71 22.80 -28.64
N ASP A 245 -19.60 22.89 -29.36
CA ASP A 245 -19.40 23.89 -30.41
C ASP A 245 -20.43 23.76 -31.54
N ILE A 246 -20.79 22.54 -31.94
CA ILE A 246 -21.82 22.28 -32.95
C ILE A 246 -23.18 22.78 -32.46
N VAL A 247 -23.55 22.52 -31.21
CA VAL A 247 -24.81 23.02 -30.64
C VAL A 247 -24.83 24.54 -30.63
N ASP A 248 -23.73 25.18 -30.22
CA ASP A 248 -23.60 26.64 -30.24
C ASP A 248 -23.71 27.22 -31.66
N LEU A 249 -23.08 26.56 -32.64
CA LEU A 249 -23.21 26.93 -34.05
C LEU A 249 -24.63 26.75 -34.57
N GLN A 250 -25.33 25.67 -34.21
CA GLN A 250 -26.73 25.44 -34.58
C GLN A 250 -27.66 26.51 -33.97
N VAL A 251 -27.42 26.92 -32.73
CA VAL A 251 -28.17 28.01 -32.10
C VAL A 251 -27.92 29.33 -32.82
N LYS A 252 -26.67 29.62 -33.20
CA LYS A 252 -26.32 30.81 -33.99
C LYS A 252 -26.95 30.76 -35.38
N GLU A 253 -26.93 29.61 -36.05
CA GLU A 253 -27.56 29.42 -37.36
C GLU A 253 -29.06 29.67 -37.30
N LYS A 254 -29.77 29.13 -36.29
CA LYS A 254 -31.19 29.40 -36.07
C LYS A 254 -31.46 30.89 -35.87
N ARG A 255 -30.71 31.56 -35.00
CA ARG A 255 -30.84 33.02 -34.78
C ARG A 255 -30.65 33.82 -36.07
N LEU A 256 -29.60 33.51 -36.84
CA LEU A 256 -29.36 34.17 -38.12
C LEU A 256 -30.46 33.86 -39.13
N SER A 257 -30.99 32.63 -39.15
CA SER A 257 -32.11 32.26 -40.03
C SER A 257 -33.40 33.03 -39.70
N ASP A 258 -33.67 33.24 -38.41
CA ASP A 258 -34.80 34.05 -37.94
C ASP A 258 -34.62 35.53 -38.32
N GLU A 259 -33.41 36.09 -38.15
CA GLU A 259 -33.09 37.45 -38.58
C GLU A 259 -33.22 37.63 -40.10
N VAL A 260 -32.77 36.65 -40.90
CA VAL A 260 -32.94 36.64 -42.35
C VAL A 260 -34.42 36.61 -42.70
N ARG A 261 -35.22 35.79 -42.01
CA ARG A 261 -36.67 35.69 -42.23
C ARG A 261 -37.39 36.99 -41.87
N GLU A 262 -37.01 37.64 -40.79
CA GLU A 262 -37.54 38.97 -40.43
C GLU A 262 -37.20 40.02 -41.49
N LYS A 263 -35.94 40.08 -41.92
CA LYS A 263 -35.50 41.00 -42.97
C LYS A 263 -36.21 40.73 -44.30
N ALA A 264 -36.39 39.46 -44.68
CA ALA A 264 -37.14 39.08 -45.88
C ALA A 264 -38.59 39.57 -45.83
N LYS A 265 -39.29 39.38 -44.70
CA LYS A 265 -40.64 39.93 -44.51
C LYS A 265 -40.68 41.45 -44.63
N ARG A 266 -39.72 42.15 -44.01
CA ARG A 266 -39.60 43.61 -44.12
C ARG A 266 -39.40 44.06 -45.57
N VAL A 267 -38.60 43.33 -46.35
CA VAL A 267 -38.40 43.61 -47.77
C VAL A 267 -39.70 43.39 -48.55
N GLU A 268 -40.41 42.29 -48.32
CA GLU A 268 -41.71 42.04 -48.97
C GLU A 268 -42.73 43.14 -48.65
N ASP A 269 -42.81 43.58 -47.38
CA ASP A 269 -43.72 44.64 -46.96
C ASP A 269 -43.36 45.97 -47.64
N LEU A 270 -42.08 46.33 -47.68
CA LEU A 270 -41.61 47.52 -48.41
C LEU A 270 -41.84 47.42 -49.93
N GLU A 271 -41.76 46.23 -50.51
CA GLU A 271 -42.08 46.01 -51.92
C GLU A 271 -43.58 46.18 -52.19
N ARG A 272 -44.45 45.68 -51.31
CA ARG A 272 -45.90 45.92 -51.38
C ARG A 272 -46.21 47.41 -51.28
N ASP A 273 -45.60 48.12 -50.33
CA ASP A 273 -45.75 49.56 -50.17
C ASP A 273 -45.27 50.31 -51.42
N ARG A 274 -44.11 49.93 -51.98
CA ARG A 274 -43.58 50.51 -53.21
C ARG A 274 -44.52 50.28 -54.39
N GLN A 275 -45.12 49.09 -54.51
CA GLN A 275 -46.10 48.78 -55.55
C GLN A 275 -47.38 49.59 -55.38
N ALA A 276 -47.90 49.70 -54.15
CA ALA A 276 -49.06 50.55 -53.84
C ALA A 276 -48.79 52.01 -54.21
N MET A 277 -47.66 52.57 -53.77
CA MET A 277 -47.23 53.93 -54.12
C MET A 277 -47.06 54.11 -55.63
N SER A 278 -46.54 53.10 -56.34
CA SER A 278 -46.44 53.13 -57.80
C SER A 278 -47.80 53.16 -58.48
N LEU A 279 -48.78 52.40 -57.99
CA LEU A 279 -50.15 52.40 -58.51
C LEU A 279 -50.82 53.74 -58.24
N GLU A 280 -50.66 54.29 -57.03
CA GLU A 280 -51.14 55.63 -56.67
C GLU A 280 -50.51 56.71 -57.55
N TYR A 281 -49.20 56.63 -57.82
CA TYR A 281 -48.51 57.55 -58.72
C TYR A 281 -49.05 57.47 -60.16
N VAL A 282 -49.32 56.25 -60.66
CA VAL A 282 -49.92 56.07 -62.00
C VAL A 282 -51.33 56.65 -62.05
N ALA A 283 -52.15 56.40 -61.02
CA ALA A 283 -53.50 56.97 -60.92
C ALA A 283 -53.45 58.51 -60.84
N LEU A 284 -52.53 59.08 -60.08
CA LEU A 284 -52.35 60.52 -59.97
C LEU A 284 -51.88 61.13 -61.30
N ARG A 285 -50.96 60.45 -62.01
CA ARG A 285 -50.52 60.86 -63.34
C ARG A 285 -51.67 60.84 -64.34
N GLN A 286 -52.49 59.78 -64.34
CA GLN A 286 -53.70 59.72 -65.16
C GLN A 286 -54.68 60.86 -64.83
N ASN A 287 -54.89 61.15 -63.55
CA ASN A 287 -55.72 62.28 -63.13
C ASN A 287 -55.15 63.62 -63.61
N TYR A 288 -53.82 63.81 -63.56
CA TYR A 288 -53.17 65.00 -64.08
C TYR A 288 -53.32 65.12 -65.60
N ASP A 289 -53.14 64.02 -66.34
CA ASP A 289 -53.31 63.97 -67.79
C ASP A 289 -54.77 64.28 -68.18
N ASN A 290 -55.75 63.77 -67.43
CA ASN A 290 -57.17 64.07 -67.62
C ASN A 290 -57.46 65.56 -67.38
N VAL A 291 -56.99 66.13 -66.26
CA VAL A 291 -57.17 67.56 -65.97
C VAL A 291 -56.47 68.43 -67.02
N PHE A 292 -55.33 68.00 -67.53
CA PHE A 292 -54.62 68.70 -68.61
C PHE A 292 -55.39 68.63 -69.94
N ALA A 293 -56.03 67.51 -70.23
CA ALA A 293 -56.92 67.36 -71.38
C ALA A 293 -58.15 68.28 -71.26
N ASP A 294 -58.82 68.28 -70.10
CA ASP A 294 -59.97 69.16 -69.81
C ASP A 294 -59.60 70.64 -69.96
N LEU A 295 -58.41 71.04 -69.48
CA LEU A 295 -57.90 72.40 -69.61
C LEU A 295 -57.66 72.78 -71.08
N ASN A 296 -57.11 71.88 -71.88
CA ASN A 296 -56.93 72.11 -73.31
C ASN A 296 -58.27 72.17 -74.07
N GLU A 297 -59.24 71.34 -73.71
CA GLU A 297 -60.59 71.40 -74.28
C GLU A 297 -61.28 72.74 -73.94
N ALA A 298 -61.15 73.21 -72.69
CA ALA A 298 -61.65 74.52 -72.28
C ALA A 298 -60.94 75.68 -73.02
N ARG A 299 -59.62 75.56 -73.27
CA ARG A 299 -58.87 76.52 -74.10
C ARG A 299 -59.38 76.54 -75.54
N ALA A 300 -59.56 75.38 -76.16
CA ALA A 300 -60.11 75.28 -77.51
C ALA A 300 -61.52 75.88 -77.59
N LYS A 301 -62.38 75.60 -76.59
CA LYS A 301 -63.70 76.24 -76.48
C LYS A 301 -63.61 77.76 -76.38
N ASN A 302 -62.71 78.29 -75.55
CA ASN A 302 -62.48 79.73 -75.45
C ASN A 302 -61.94 80.34 -76.75
N GLU A 303 -61.08 79.63 -77.49
CA GLU A 303 -60.62 80.07 -78.82
C GLU A 303 -61.77 80.09 -79.83
N THR A 304 -62.64 79.08 -79.84
CA THR A 304 -63.85 79.07 -80.69
C THR A 304 -64.82 80.18 -80.33
N LEU A 305 -65.07 80.41 -79.03
CA LEU A 305 -65.89 81.53 -78.57
C LEU A 305 -65.24 82.88 -78.93
N GLY A 306 -63.90 82.96 -78.91
CA GLY A 306 -63.16 84.13 -79.38
C GLY A 306 -63.38 84.41 -80.86
N LEU A 307 -63.40 83.37 -81.71
CA LEU A 307 -63.72 83.48 -83.14
C LEU A 307 -65.20 83.85 -83.37
N GLU A 308 -66.12 83.26 -82.61
CA GLU A 308 -67.55 83.59 -82.68
C GLU A 308 -67.83 85.04 -82.25
N LEU A 309 -67.16 85.52 -81.19
CA LEU A 309 -67.21 86.93 -80.78
C LEU A 309 -66.66 87.85 -81.86
N LEU A 310 -65.57 87.49 -82.53
CA LEU A 310 -65.03 88.26 -83.65
C LEU A 310 -66.03 88.35 -84.81
N ASN A 311 -66.68 87.22 -85.15
CA ASN A 311 -67.70 87.16 -86.18
C ASN A 311 -68.93 88.01 -85.81
N LEU A 312 -69.40 87.92 -84.56
CA LEU A 312 -70.50 88.75 -84.06
C LEU A 312 -70.16 90.24 -84.06
N VAL A 313 -68.92 90.61 -83.76
CA VAL A 313 -68.45 92.01 -83.84
C VAL A 313 -68.46 92.50 -85.30
N ASN A 314 -68.07 91.66 -86.26
CA ASN A 314 -68.12 92.01 -87.68
C ASN A 314 -69.56 92.14 -88.19
N VAL A 315 -70.44 91.20 -87.85
CA VAL A 315 -71.88 91.26 -88.17
C VAL A 315 -72.54 92.49 -87.53
N LYS A 316 -72.16 92.83 -86.29
CA LYS A 316 -72.65 94.04 -85.63
C LYS A 316 -72.21 95.31 -86.36
N LYS A 317 -70.98 95.38 -86.88
CA LYS A 317 -70.51 96.52 -87.68
C LYS A 317 -71.30 96.67 -88.98
N GLU A 318 -71.54 95.58 -89.71
CA GLU A 318 -72.35 95.58 -90.94
C GLU A 318 -73.80 96.02 -90.68
N LEU A 319 -74.42 95.53 -89.59
CA LEU A 319 -75.78 95.92 -89.21
C LEU A 319 -75.87 97.38 -88.77
N THR A 320 -74.82 97.95 -88.15
CA THR A 320 -74.81 99.39 -87.81
C THR A 320 -74.71 100.30 -89.04
N GLU A 321 -74.03 99.87 -90.10
CA GLU A 321 -73.97 100.62 -91.36
C GLU A 321 -75.30 100.57 -92.13
N GLN A 322 -75.96 99.41 -92.14
CA GLN A 322 -77.29 99.25 -92.74
C GLN A 322 -78.37 100.05 -92.00
N LYS A 323 -78.28 100.16 -90.67
CA LYS A 323 -79.21 100.96 -89.86
C LYS A 323 -79.16 102.45 -90.22
N GLY A 324 -77.98 103.00 -90.51
CA GLY A 324 -77.83 104.41 -90.89
C GLY A 324 -78.52 104.77 -92.22
N GLN A 325 -78.57 103.84 -93.18
CA GLN A 325 -79.19 104.07 -94.49
C GLN A 325 -80.73 104.02 -94.45
N LEU A 326 -81.29 103.28 -93.49
CA LEU A 326 -82.75 103.14 -93.34
C LEU A 326 -83.37 104.25 -92.48
N GLU A 327 -82.60 104.92 -91.64
CA GLU A 327 -83.08 106.05 -90.82
C GLU A 327 -83.34 107.32 -91.66
N GLU A 328 -82.63 107.53 -92.79
CA GLU A 328 -82.92 108.63 -93.73
C GLU A 328 -84.22 108.41 -94.52
N GLN A 329 -84.61 107.16 -94.78
CA GLN A 329 -85.82 106.83 -95.55
C GLN A 329 -87.09 106.85 -94.68
N ASN A 330 -86.99 106.57 -93.37
CA ASN A 330 -88.14 106.54 -92.46
C ASN A 330 -88.66 107.93 -92.04
N ALA A 331 -87.87 108.99 -92.16
CA ALA A 331 -88.33 110.36 -91.89
C ALA A 331 -89.44 110.83 -92.86
N VAL A 332 -89.56 110.21 -94.05
CA VAL A 332 -90.57 110.56 -95.07
C VAL A 332 -91.86 109.74 -94.93
N LEU A 333 -91.86 108.61 -94.21
CA LEU A 333 -92.99 107.67 -94.14
C LEU A 333 -93.76 107.69 -92.80
N GLU A 334 -93.19 108.27 -91.73
CA GLU A 334 -93.84 108.38 -90.40
C GLU A 334 -95.06 109.34 -90.35
N ALA A 335 -95.39 110.00 -91.46
CA ALA A 335 -96.60 110.82 -91.58
C ALA A 335 -97.90 110.02 -91.80
N THR A 336 -97.88 108.70 -92.02
CA THR A 336 -99.06 107.99 -92.61
C THR A 336 -99.60 106.73 -91.95
N ALA A 337 -99.09 106.20 -90.83
CA ALA A 337 -99.60 104.91 -90.33
C ALA A 337 -99.75 104.81 -88.81
N ARG A 338 -100.71 105.56 -88.26
CA ARG A 338 -101.12 105.52 -86.85
C ARG A 338 -102.41 104.72 -86.56
N GLU A 339 -102.85 103.82 -87.44
CA GLU A 339 -104.12 103.09 -87.20
C GLU A 339 -103.99 101.58 -87.44
N ALA A 340 -104.32 100.81 -86.39
CA ALA A 340 -104.84 99.43 -86.38
C ALA A 340 -104.08 98.44 -85.47
N THR A 341 -104.22 98.67 -84.17
CA THR A 341 -104.20 97.62 -83.15
C THR A 341 -105.55 96.91 -83.08
N THR A 342 -105.56 95.71 -82.48
CA THR A 342 -106.69 94.88 -82.01
C THR A 342 -107.13 93.71 -82.92
N THR A 343 -106.70 92.49 -82.58
CA THR A 343 -107.37 91.17 -82.81
C THR A 343 -106.45 90.00 -82.42
N ARG A 344 -106.05 89.88 -81.14
CA ARG A 344 -105.25 88.71 -80.68
C ARG A 344 -105.66 88.22 -79.29
N THR A 345 -106.92 87.81 -79.13
CA THR A 345 -107.41 87.16 -77.89
C THR A 345 -108.52 86.15 -78.17
N ALA A 346 -108.22 85.01 -78.82
CA ALA A 346 -109.21 83.93 -79.02
C ALA A 346 -108.58 82.52 -79.21
N LEU A 347 -107.58 82.12 -78.41
CA LEU A 347 -106.91 80.81 -78.56
C LEU A 347 -106.62 80.13 -77.20
N ALA A 348 -107.62 80.12 -76.30
CA ALA A 348 -107.46 79.63 -74.92
C ALA A 348 -108.22 78.33 -74.56
N ASP A 349 -109.02 77.74 -75.46
CA ASP A 349 -110.02 76.72 -75.04
C ASP A 349 -109.70 75.24 -75.36
N GLN A 350 -108.46 74.86 -75.72
CA GLN A 350 -108.11 73.45 -76.01
C GLN A 350 -107.52 72.63 -74.84
N LEU A 351 -107.50 73.15 -73.61
CA LEU A 351 -106.75 72.56 -72.48
C LEU A 351 -107.51 71.54 -71.61
N GLN A 352 -108.76 71.16 -71.91
CA GLN A 352 -109.56 70.34 -70.99
C GLN A 352 -109.64 68.83 -71.31
N ALA A 353 -109.08 68.35 -72.41
CA ALA A 353 -109.21 66.92 -72.79
C ALA A 353 -108.12 65.98 -72.21
N VAL A 354 -107.03 66.51 -71.62
CA VAL A 354 -105.85 65.70 -71.22
C VAL A 354 -105.90 65.19 -69.76
N GLN A 355 -106.80 65.71 -68.92
CA GLN A 355 -106.77 65.45 -67.46
C GLN A 355 -107.45 64.13 -67.01
N ALA A 356 -107.94 63.29 -67.91
CA ALA A 356 -108.64 62.05 -67.55
C ALA A 356 -107.74 60.81 -67.43
N SER A 357 -106.56 60.78 -68.07
CA SER A 357 -105.68 59.60 -68.09
C SER A 357 -104.71 59.49 -66.90
N GLU A 358 -104.59 60.53 -66.07
CA GLU A 358 -103.62 60.62 -64.97
C GLU A 358 -104.05 59.86 -63.68
N ARG A 359 -105.34 59.49 -63.56
CA ARG A 359 -105.88 58.88 -62.34
C ARG A 359 -105.70 57.36 -62.25
N VAL A 360 -105.54 56.67 -63.39
CA VAL A 360 -105.39 55.20 -63.43
C VAL A 360 -103.96 54.76 -63.07
N LEU A 361 -102.95 55.55 -63.46
CA LEU A 361 -101.53 55.28 -63.17
C LEU A 361 -101.12 55.48 -61.70
N LYS A 362 -101.94 56.16 -60.88
CA LYS A 362 -101.65 56.36 -59.44
C LYS A 362 -101.96 55.12 -58.59
N VAL A 363 -102.96 54.32 -58.98
CA VAL A 363 -103.39 53.13 -58.22
C VAL A 363 -102.43 51.93 -58.40
N GLU A 364 -101.80 51.80 -59.56
CA GLU A 364 -100.78 50.74 -59.80
C GLU A 364 -99.46 51.00 -59.05
N ASN A 365 -99.10 52.28 -58.83
CA ASN A 365 -97.90 52.66 -58.08
C ASN A 365 -98.01 52.33 -56.58
N GLU A 366 -99.21 52.48 -56.00
CA GLU A 366 -99.46 52.14 -54.60
C GLU A 366 -99.37 50.62 -54.35
N ASN A 367 -99.84 49.80 -55.30
CA ASN A 367 -99.78 48.33 -55.21
C ASN A 367 -98.35 47.78 -55.32
N LEU A 368 -97.48 48.37 -56.15
CA LEU A 368 -96.07 48.00 -56.22
C LEU A 368 -95.30 48.34 -54.94
N SER A 369 -95.66 49.42 -54.24
CA SER A 369 -95.04 49.79 -52.96
C SER A 369 -95.32 48.76 -51.84
N LEU A 370 -96.53 48.19 -51.81
CA LEU A 370 -96.93 47.21 -50.80
C LEU A 370 -96.23 45.85 -50.96
N VAL A 371 -95.90 45.46 -52.20
CA VAL A 371 -95.16 44.22 -52.48
C VAL A 371 -93.69 44.36 -52.11
N SER A 372 -93.08 45.54 -52.35
CA SER A 372 -91.70 45.83 -51.91
C SER A 372 -91.58 45.70 -50.39
N ILE A 373 -92.50 46.31 -49.64
CA ILE A 373 -92.48 46.29 -48.17
C ILE A 373 -92.61 44.86 -47.62
N LYS A 374 -93.43 44.01 -48.25
CA LYS A 374 -93.56 42.59 -47.84
C LYS A 374 -92.26 41.81 -48.03
N LYS A 375 -91.55 42.03 -49.14
CA LYS A 375 -90.26 41.36 -49.42
C LYS A 375 -89.14 41.85 -48.51
N ASP A 376 -89.16 43.12 -48.12
CA ASP A 376 -88.23 43.67 -47.14
C ASP A 376 -88.44 43.08 -45.73
N VAL A 377 -89.69 42.79 -45.36
CA VAL A 377 -90.00 42.11 -44.09
C VAL A 377 -89.52 40.67 -44.09
N GLU A 378 -89.74 39.91 -45.17
CA GLU A 378 -89.24 38.54 -45.31
C GLU A 378 -87.70 38.46 -45.27
N LEU A 379 -87.00 39.40 -45.92
CA LEU A 379 -85.54 39.49 -45.87
C LEU A 379 -85.02 39.78 -44.46
N LYS A 380 -85.67 40.68 -43.73
CA LYS A 380 -85.31 40.99 -42.34
C LYS A 380 -85.54 39.80 -41.41
N GLN A 381 -86.62 39.04 -41.60
CA GLN A 381 -86.87 37.82 -40.83
C GLN A 381 -85.75 36.79 -41.05
N LEU A 382 -85.40 36.51 -42.31
CA LEU A 382 -84.32 35.57 -42.64
C LEU A 382 -82.95 36.05 -42.11
N GLN A 383 -82.68 37.36 -42.13
CA GLN A 383 -81.47 37.92 -41.53
C GLN A 383 -81.44 37.70 -40.02
N THR A 384 -82.54 37.96 -39.30
CA THR A 384 -82.60 37.73 -37.86
C THR A 384 -82.48 36.25 -37.49
N GLU A 385 -83.03 35.34 -38.30
CA GLU A 385 -82.87 33.89 -38.09
C GLU A 385 -81.44 33.42 -38.34
N PHE A 386 -80.76 33.97 -39.35
CA PHE A 386 -79.36 33.67 -39.63
C PHE A 386 -78.45 34.18 -38.51
N GLU A 387 -78.67 35.40 -38.03
CA GLU A 387 -77.93 35.96 -36.90
C GLU A 387 -78.16 35.16 -35.61
N ALA A 388 -79.40 34.74 -35.33
CA ALA A 388 -79.70 33.89 -34.19
C ALA A 388 -78.97 32.53 -34.25
N ARG A 389 -78.92 31.90 -35.43
CA ARG A 389 -78.17 30.64 -35.64
C ARG A 389 -76.66 30.84 -35.51
N LYS A 390 -76.12 31.95 -36.03
CA LYS A 390 -74.70 32.29 -35.91
C LYS A 390 -74.30 32.46 -34.43
N VAL A 391 -75.10 33.20 -33.66
CA VAL A 391 -74.86 33.39 -32.21
C VAL A 391 -74.97 32.07 -31.44
N ALA A 392 -75.90 31.17 -31.82
CA ALA A 392 -76.01 29.85 -31.21
C ALA A 392 -74.77 28.98 -31.47
N MET A 393 -74.24 28.98 -32.71
CA MET A 393 -73.01 28.25 -33.07
C MET A 393 -71.77 28.84 -32.39
N GLU A 394 -71.66 30.16 -32.29
CA GLU A 394 -70.57 30.83 -31.56
C GLU A 394 -70.61 30.49 -30.06
N ARG A 395 -71.80 30.42 -29.44
CA ARG A 395 -71.94 29.97 -28.05
C ARG A 395 -71.50 28.53 -27.86
N GLN A 396 -71.92 27.61 -28.73
CA GLN A 396 -71.47 26.21 -28.68
C GLN A 396 -69.95 26.07 -28.84
N ALA A 397 -69.33 26.86 -29.72
CA ALA A 397 -67.87 26.87 -29.86
C ALA A 397 -67.16 27.39 -28.60
N ILE A 398 -67.69 28.44 -27.96
CA ILE A 398 -67.16 28.99 -26.71
C ILE A 398 -67.28 27.96 -25.57
N ASP A 399 -68.40 27.25 -25.47
CA ASP A 399 -68.61 26.25 -24.43
C ASP A 399 -67.66 25.05 -24.62
N LEU A 400 -67.43 24.59 -25.85
CA LEU A 400 -66.43 23.56 -26.16
C LEU A 400 -65.00 24.00 -25.79
N ILE A 401 -64.64 25.26 -26.03
CA ILE A 401 -63.33 25.80 -25.64
C ILE A 401 -63.21 25.81 -24.11
N LYS A 402 -64.24 26.26 -23.40
CA LYS A 402 -64.25 26.26 -21.92
C LYS A 402 -64.12 24.87 -21.33
N ASP A 403 -64.81 23.88 -21.90
CA ASP A 403 -64.73 22.49 -21.46
C ASP A 403 -63.32 21.92 -21.69
N LYS A 404 -62.70 22.23 -22.85
CA LYS A 404 -61.31 21.83 -23.15
C LYS A 404 -60.29 22.53 -22.26
N ASP A 405 -60.47 23.81 -21.96
CA ASP A 405 -59.64 24.56 -21.04
C ASP A 405 -59.76 24.02 -19.60
N ALA A 406 -60.97 23.61 -19.19
CA ALA A 406 -61.21 22.98 -17.89
C ALA A 406 -60.54 21.60 -17.78
N GLU A 407 -60.61 20.76 -18.83
CA GLU A 407 -59.90 19.49 -18.91
C GLU A 407 -58.38 19.68 -18.85
N LEU A 408 -57.83 20.65 -19.60
CA LEU A 408 -56.41 20.98 -19.58
C LEU A 408 -55.95 21.51 -18.22
N ALA A 409 -56.77 22.33 -17.55
CA ALA A 409 -56.49 22.83 -16.21
C ALA A 409 -56.47 21.68 -15.18
N ALA A 410 -57.40 20.73 -15.26
CA ALA A 410 -57.41 19.55 -14.39
C ALA A 410 -56.16 18.67 -14.61
N PHE A 411 -55.76 18.45 -15.87
CA PHE A 411 -54.56 17.67 -16.20
C PHE A 411 -53.28 18.34 -15.67
N ARG A 412 -53.15 19.66 -15.83
CA ARG A 412 -52.05 20.44 -15.26
C ARG A 412 -52.01 20.33 -13.74
N GLN A 413 -53.16 20.39 -13.08
CA GLN A 413 -53.22 20.31 -11.62
C GLN A 413 -52.79 18.94 -11.07
N VAL A 414 -53.06 17.84 -11.81
CA VAL A 414 -52.57 16.50 -11.45
C VAL A 414 -51.06 16.40 -11.68
N ALA A 415 -50.57 16.88 -12.82
CA ALA A 415 -49.14 16.91 -13.13
C ALA A 415 -48.34 17.75 -12.12
N ASP A 416 -48.86 18.92 -11.70
CA ASP A 416 -48.24 19.77 -10.69
C ASP A 416 -48.19 19.09 -9.31
N LYS A 417 -49.24 18.35 -8.93
CA LYS A 417 -49.27 17.57 -7.68
C LYS A 417 -48.26 16.42 -7.71
N GLU A 418 -48.13 15.72 -8.82
CA GLU A 418 -47.12 14.66 -8.99
C GLU A 418 -45.70 15.24 -8.98
N ALA A 419 -45.48 16.35 -9.69
CA ALA A 419 -44.20 17.06 -9.67
C ALA A 419 -43.83 17.53 -8.25
N HIS A 420 -44.78 18.06 -7.48
CA HIS A 420 -44.56 18.44 -6.09
C HIS A 420 -44.22 17.25 -5.18
N LYS A 421 -44.90 16.10 -5.34
CA LYS A 421 -44.58 14.88 -4.58
C LYS A 421 -43.18 14.35 -4.91
N MET A 422 -42.79 14.39 -6.18
CA MET A 422 -41.44 13.99 -6.61
C MET A 422 -40.38 14.95 -6.08
N LEU A 423 -40.67 16.26 -6.06
CA LEU A 423 -39.76 17.27 -5.51
C LEU A 423 -39.59 17.11 -3.99
N SER A 424 -40.67 16.83 -3.25
CA SER A 424 -40.58 16.60 -1.80
C SER A 424 -39.80 15.32 -1.47
N ALA A 425 -40.04 14.23 -2.21
CA ALA A 425 -39.28 12.98 -2.04
C ALA A 425 -37.80 13.17 -2.37
N LYS A 426 -37.48 13.94 -3.42
CA LYS A 426 -36.09 14.30 -3.76
C LYS A 426 -35.40 15.06 -2.62
N VAL A 427 -36.07 16.07 -2.04
CA VAL A 427 -35.52 16.86 -0.92
C VAL A 427 -35.31 15.99 0.33
N GLU A 428 -36.18 15.03 0.61
CA GLU A 428 -36.00 14.09 1.73
C GLU A 428 -34.81 13.15 1.51
N LEU A 429 -34.63 12.64 0.28
CA LEU A 429 -33.47 11.83 -0.09
C LEU A 429 -32.16 12.62 -0.04
N GLU A 430 -32.16 13.88 -0.48
CA GLU A 430 -30.99 14.77 -0.39
C GLU A 430 -30.60 15.00 1.08
N LYS A 431 -31.56 15.28 1.97
CA LYS A 431 -31.31 15.40 3.42
C LYS A 431 -30.79 14.11 4.05
N ALA A 432 -31.31 12.95 3.63
CA ALA A 432 -30.81 11.66 4.10
C ALA A 432 -29.38 11.39 3.63
N ASN A 433 -29.06 11.78 2.39
CA ASN A 433 -27.71 11.65 1.83
C ASN A 433 -26.71 12.57 2.54
N GLU A 434 -27.10 13.81 2.86
CA GLU A 434 -26.28 14.74 3.66
C GLU A 434 -25.98 14.21 5.06
N ARG A 435 -26.96 13.57 5.72
CA ARG A 435 -26.77 12.91 7.03
C ARG A 435 -25.80 11.75 6.93
N LEU A 436 -25.99 10.87 5.94
CA LEU A 436 -25.08 9.75 5.70
C LEU A 436 -23.65 10.22 5.37
N GLN A 437 -23.49 11.30 4.60
CA GLN A 437 -22.19 11.90 4.34
C GLN A 437 -21.55 12.49 5.60
N ALA A 438 -22.33 13.08 6.51
CA ALA A 438 -21.84 13.54 7.80
C ALA A 438 -21.39 12.37 8.69
N ASP A 439 -22.16 11.29 8.74
CA ASP A 439 -21.83 10.08 9.51
C ASP A 439 -20.57 9.39 8.97
N VAL A 440 -20.41 9.32 7.65
CA VAL A 440 -19.19 8.81 7.00
C VAL A 440 -17.98 9.67 7.38
N LYS A 441 -18.11 11.01 7.40
CA LYS A 441 -17.02 11.89 7.84
C LYS A 441 -16.66 11.70 9.31
N ILE A 442 -17.64 11.48 10.18
CA ILE A 442 -17.41 11.19 11.61
C ILE A 442 -16.69 9.83 11.76
N ALA A 443 -17.14 8.81 11.02
CA ALA A 443 -16.51 7.50 11.02
C ALA A 443 -15.06 7.56 10.50
N GLN A 444 -14.80 8.30 9.43
CA GLN A 444 -13.45 8.51 8.89
C GLN A 444 -12.52 9.22 9.90
N ARG A 445 -13.02 10.22 10.62
CA ARG A 445 -12.24 10.88 11.69
C ARG A 445 -11.91 9.93 12.84
N ARG A 446 -12.87 9.10 13.25
CA ARG A 446 -12.63 8.07 14.29
C ARG A 446 -11.61 7.03 13.82
N LEU A 447 -11.67 6.63 12.56
CA LEU A 447 -10.76 5.67 11.98
C LEU A 447 -9.33 6.24 11.92
N ALA A 448 -9.17 7.49 11.47
CA ALA A 448 -7.88 8.18 11.49
C ALA A 448 -7.31 8.36 12.91
N GLN A 449 -8.18 8.56 13.91
CA GLN A 449 -7.77 8.65 15.30
C GLN A 449 -7.28 7.30 15.85
N ILE A 450 -8.00 6.22 15.56
CA ILE A 450 -7.58 4.85 15.92
C ILE A 450 -6.26 4.47 15.21
N GLU A 451 -6.09 4.85 13.95
CA GLU A 451 -4.83 4.62 13.22
C GLU A 451 -3.66 5.40 13.84
N ALA A 452 -3.88 6.64 14.28
CA ALA A 452 -2.87 7.42 14.99
C ALA A 452 -2.53 6.81 16.36
N ASP A 453 -3.52 6.33 17.09
CA ASP A 453 -3.32 5.66 18.39
C ASP A 453 -2.55 4.34 18.22
N LEU A 454 -2.86 3.55 17.17
CA LEU A 454 -2.11 2.34 16.83
C LEU A 454 -0.65 2.63 16.45
N ALA A 455 -0.40 3.70 15.70
CA ALA A 455 0.96 4.14 15.38
C ALA A 455 1.73 4.57 16.64
N ALA A 456 1.09 5.32 17.53
CA ALA A 456 1.68 5.73 18.80
C ALA A 456 2.02 4.53 19.72
N LEU A 457 1.15 3.50 19.74
CA LEU A 457 1.41 2.25 20.46
C LEU A 457 2.55 1.44 19.84
N ALA A 458 2.66 1.42 18.51
CA ALA A 458 3.77 0.78 17.82
C ALA A 458 5.11 1.45 18.14
N ASP A 459 5.15 2.79 18.14
CA ASP A 459 6.32 3.57 18.54
C ASP A 459 6.70 3.33 20.01
N LEU A 460 5.70 3.19 20.90
CA LEU A 460 5.93 2.89 22.31
C LEU A 460 6.55 1.49 22.48
N ASN A 461 6.02 0.48 21.78
CA ASN A 461 6.58 -0.88 21.81
C ASN A 461 8.01 -0.90 21.27
N ALA A 462 8.29 -0.20 20.17
CA ALA A 462 9.65 -0.11 19.63
C ALA A 462 10.63 0.52 20.63
N ARG A 463 10.20 1.55 21.38
CA ARG A 463 10.99 2.16 22.46
C ARG A 463 11.22 1.19 23.62
N GLN A 464 10.18 0.47 24.04
CA GLN A 464 10.29 -0.54 25.09
C GLN A 464 11.26 -1.66 24.69
N ASP A 465 11.25 -2.09 23.43
CA ASP A 465 12.22 -3.07 22.92
C ASP A 465 13.65 -2.53 22.94
N THR A 466 13.86 -1.26 22.57
CA THR A 466 15.19 -0.63 22.68
C THR A 466 15.66 -0.49 24.12
N ASP A 467 14.75 -0.16 25.05
CA ASP A 467 15.06 -0.05 26.47
C ASP A 467 15.38 -1.42 27.07
N LEU A 468 14.66 -2.47 26.68
CA LEU A 468 14.95 -3.86 27.08
C LEU A 468 16.33 -4.31 26.60
N VAL A 469 16.73 -3.94 25.38
CA VAL A 469 18.07 -4.21 24.87
C VAL A 469 19.12 -3.43 25.67
N ALA A 470 18.90 -2.14 25.91
CA ALA A 470 19.82 -1.31 26.69
C ALA A 470 20.00 -1.81 28.14
N VAL A 471 18.92 -2.26 28.79
CA VAL A 471 18.96 -2.84 30.14
C VAL A 471 19.74 -4.17 30.13
N ARG A 472 19.53 -5.01 29.12
CA ARG A 472 20.30 -6.25 28.95
C ARG A 472 21.78 -5.98 28.76
N GLU A 473 22.14 -4.99 27.94
CA GLU A 473 23.53 -4.59 27.73
C GLU A 473 24.16 -4.06 29.02
N ARG A 474 23.48 -3.19 29.77
CA ARG A 474 23.96 -2.73 31.09
C ARG A 474 24.16 -3.88 32.07
N LEU A 475 23.24 -4.85 32.09
CA LEU A 475 23.37 -6.04 32.95
C LEU A 475 24.61 -6.87 32.57
N THR A 476 24.88 -7.03 31.27
CA THR A 476 26.07 -7.74 30.79
C THR A 476 27.36 -6.99 31.13
N GLN A 477 27.39 -5.66 30.95
CA GLN A 477 28.54 -4.83 31.28
C GLN A 477 28.85 -4.88 32.78
N GLN A 478 27.83 -4.76 33.63
CA GLN A 478 28.00 -4.88 35.08
C GLN A 478 28.44 -6.30 35.47
N SER A 479 27.86 -7.35 34.89
CA SER A 479 28.29 -8.73 35.13
C SER A 479 29.75 -8.97 34.75
N ASP A 480 30.21 -8.35 33.66
CA ASP A 480 31.60 -8.44 33.21
C ASP A 480 32.54 -7.59 34.07
N GLU A 481 32.09 -6.44 34.59
CA GLU A 481 32.81 -5.68 35.61
C GLU A 481 32.95 -6.47 36.92
N TYR A 482 31.90 -7.17 37.38
CA TYR A 482 31.97 -8.06 38.54
C TYR A 482 32.95 -9.20 38.30
N ARG A 483 32.94 -9.82 37.12
CA ARG A 483 33.93 -10.85 36.74
C ARG A 483 35.34 -10.29 36.73
N ARG A 484 35.56 -9.09 36.17
CA ARG A 484 36.88 -8.44 36.12
C ARG A 484 37.40 -8.09 37.52
N ARG A 485 36.54 -7.57 38.40
CA ARG A 485 36.90 -7.27 39.80
C ARG A 485 37.20 -8.56 40.58
N LEU A 486 36.40 -9.61 40.42
CA LEU A 486 36.68 -10.93 40.99
C LEU A 486 38.01 -11.50 40.49
N LEU A 487 38.31 -11.37 39.18
CA LEU A 487 39.59 -11.81 38.62
C LEU A 487 40.78 -10.98 39.11
N GLN A 488 40.60 -9.68 39.34
CA GLN A 488 41.61 -8.83 39.99
C GLN A 488 41.87 -9.28 41.43
N TYR A 489 40.84 -9.55 42.23
CA TYR A 489 41.01 -10.04 43.59
C TYR A 489 41.65 -11.43 43.66
N VAL A 490 41.33 -12.31 42.71
CA VAL A 490 41.98 -13.64 42.59
C VAL A 490 43.46 -13.50 42.21
N ASN A 491 43.81 -12.52 41.39
CA ASN A 491 45.20 -12.26 41.00
C ASN A 491 46.01 -11.49 42.06
N GLU A 492 45.36 -10.65 42.87
CA GLU A 492 45.98 -9.93 44.00
C GLU A 492 46.16 -10.84 45.24
N ALA A 493 45.47 -11.99 45.29
CA ALA A 493 45.67 -13.02 46.30
C ALA A 493 46.93 -13.88 46.03
N SER A 494 48.10 -13.25 46.13
CA SER A 494 49.38 -13.92 46.43
C SER A 494 49.77 -13.57 47.88
N PRO A 495 50.45 -14.47 48.62
CA PRO A 495 50.25 -14.63 50.04
C PRO A 495 50.91 -13.50 50.83
N VAL A 496 50.09 -12.59 51.37
CA VAL A 496 50.48 -11.73 52.48
C VAL A 496 49.38 -11.80 53.53
N GLU A 497 49.79 -12.21 54.73
CA GLU A 497 48.98 -12.46 55.91
C GLU A 497 48.19 -11.20 56.34
N GLY A 498 46.87 -11.28 56.31
CA GLY A 498 45.96 -10.28 56.88
C GLY A 498 44.53 -10.83 56.95
N PRO A 499 43.76 -10.54 58.01
CA PRO A 499 42.47 -11.18 58.21
C PRO A 499 41.37 -10.59 57.29
N ALA A 500 40.70 -11.53 56.61
CA ALA A 500 39.35 -11.48 56.06
C ALA A 500 39.04 -10.73 54.74
N PRO A 501 39.59 -11.16 53.60
CA PRO A 501 38.99 -10.94 52.27
C PRO A 501 37.63 -11.67 52.09
N SER A 502 37.32 -12.65 52.94
CA SER A 502 36.07 -13.43 52.91
C SER A 502 34.84 -12.67 53.41
N ALA A 503 35.00 -11.70 54.32
CA ALA A 503 33.86 -11.01 54.93
C ALA A 503 33.26 -9.96 53.99
N MET A 504 34.10 -9.15 53.35
CA MET A 504 33.68 -8.19 52.32
C MET A 504 33.15 -8.88 51.06
N LEU A 505 33.73 -10.02 50.66
CA LEU A 505 33.19 -10.84 49.57
C LEU A 505 31.79 -11.39 49.94
N GLY A 506 31.59 -11.77 51.19
CA GLY A 506 30.30 -12.22 51.72
C GLY A 506 29.24 -11.11 51.75
N GLU A 507 29.61 -9.88 52.10
CA GLU A 507 28.73 -8.71 52.06
C GLU A 507 28.36 -8.31 50.63
N LEU A 508 29.33 -8.27 49.71
CA LEU A 508 29.09 -7.94 48.31
C LEU A 508 28.20 -8.98 47.61
N VAL A 509 28.40 -10.27 47.89
CA VAL A 509 27.54 -11.36 47.39
C VAL A 509 26.13 -11.27 47.99
N ARG A 510 25.99 -10.82 49.25
CA ARG A 510 24.68 -10.59 49.89
C ARG A 510 23.94 -9.42 49.28
N GLU A 511 24.62 -8.30 49.02
CA GLU A 511 24.06 -7.11 48.39
C GLU A 511 23.65 -7.40 46.94
N HIS A 512 24.49 -8.12 46.18
CA HIS A 512 24.12 -8.60 44.85
C HIS A 512 22.96 -9.57 44.86
N GLY A 513 22.94 -10.52 45.80
CA GLY A 513 21.83 -11.46 45.95
C GLY A 513 20.52 -10.73 46.29
N ALA A 514 20.56 -9.69 47.13
CA ALA A 514 19.40 -8.88 47.46
C ALA A 514 18.92 -8.03 46.28
N MET A 515 19.84 -7.48 45.48
CA MET A 515 19.53 -6.68 44.31
C MET A 515 18.98 -7.54 43.16
N GLU A 516 19.56 -8.72 42.92
CA GLU A 516 19.03 -9.71 41.98
C GLU A 516 17.64 -10.19 42.39
N ALA A 517 17.40 -10.40 43.70
CA ALA A 517 16.08 -10.78 44.19
C ALA A 517 15.04 -9.68 43.94
N ARG A 518 15.39 -8.41 44.15
CA ARG A 518 14.49 -7.26 43.84
C ARG A 518 14.17 -7.16 42.36
N LEU A 519 15.18 -7.24 41.48
CA LEU A 519 14.98 -7.19 40.03
C LEU A 519 14.19 -8.41 39.52
N ARG A 520 14.34 -9.58 40.13
CA ARG A 520 13.52 -10.75 39.83
C ARG A 520 12.07 -10.56 40.27
N MET A 521 11.81 -9.96 41.43
CA MET A 521 10.45 -9.63 41.85
C MET A 521 9.79 -8.60 40.92
N GLU A 522 10.48 -7.52 40.55
CA GLU A 522 9.96 -6.52 39.61
C GLU A 522 9.66 -7.12 38.22
N THR A 523 10.55 -7.97 37.70
CA THR A 523 10.31 -8.63 36.40
C THR A 523 9.17 -9.64 36.46
N ASP A 524 8.97 -10.33 37.58
CA ASP A 524 7.86 -11.26 37.75
C ASP A 524 6.52 -10.52 37.98
N GLU A 525 6.51 -9.39 38.66
CA GLU A 525 5.35 -8.49 38.77
C GLU A 525 4.94 -7.94 37.40
N GLN A 526 5.88 -7.46 36.59
CA GLN A 526 5.61 -7.01 35.22
C GLN A 526 5.09 -8.14 34.32
N ARG A 527 5.63 -9.35 34.45
CA ARG A 527 5.12 -10.54 33.73
C ARG A 527 3.70 -10.91 34.18
N GLN A 528 3.38 -10.79 35.46
CA GLN A 528 2.03 -11.04 35.97
C GLN A 528 1.05 -10.00 35.43
N ALA A 529 1.41 -8.71 35.43
CA ALA A 529 0.62 -7.64 34.82
C ALA A 529 0.36 -7.88 33.33
N ALA A 530 1.40 -8.24 32.56
CA ALA A 530 1.28 -8.58 31.14
C ALA A 530 0.35 -9.78 30.89
N ARG A 531 0.40 -10.82 31.74
CA ARG A 531 -0.51 -11.98 31.65
C ARG A 531 -1.95 -11.61 31.94
N VAL A 532 -2.21 -10.71 32.90
CA VAL A 532 -3.56 -10.21 33.21
C VAL A 532 -4.11 -9.40 32.02
N ALA A 533 -3.29 -8.51 31.44
CA ALA A 533 -3.65 -7.74 30.25
C ALA A 533 -3.97 -8.65 29.04
N LEU A 534 -3.14 -9.65 28.76
CA LEU A 534 -3.37 -10.64 27.69
C LEU A 534 -4.67 -11.44 27.87
N ARG A 535 -5.01 -11.84 29.10
CA ARG A 535 -6.29 -12.51 29.37
C ARG A 535 -7.49 -11.59 29.13
N ARG A 536 -7.36 -10.30 29.46
CA ARG A 536 -8.41 -9.29 29.22
C ARG A 536 -8.60 -9.02 27.73
N LEU A 537 -7.51 -8.84 26.97
CA LEU A 537 -7.53 -8.70 25.51
C LEU A 537 -8.17 -9.90 24.81
N ARG A 538 -7.88 -11.13 25.26
CA ARG A 538 -8.54 -12.34 24.71
C ARG A 538 -10.04 -12.38 24.99
N LYS A 539 -10.48 -11.93 26.17
CA LYS A 539 -11.92 -11.84 26.50
C LYS A 539 -12.62 -10.79 25.63
N LEU A 540 -12.02 -9.60 25.46
CA LEU A 540 -12.56 -8.54 24.61
C LEU A 540 -12.58 -8.94 23.13
N ALA A 541 -11.51 -9.58 22.64
CA ALA A 541 -11.45 -10.10 21.28
C ALA A 541 -12.50 -11.21 21.02
N GLY A 542 -12.81 -12.02 22.04
CA GLY A 542 -13.91 -12.99 22.00
C GLY A 542 -15.28 -12.32 21.88
N LEU A 543 -15.56 -11.33 22.72
CA LEU A 543 -16.81 -10.55 22.68
C LEU A 543 -16.97 -9.78 21.37
N TYR A 544 -15.89 -9.23 20.83
CA TYR A 544 -15.89 -8.55 19.53
C TYR A 544 -16.15 -9.53 18.38
N ARG A 545 -15.55 -10.72 18.41
CA ARG A 545 -15.84 -11.78 17.45
C ARG A 545 -17.30 -12.21 17.51
N ASP A 546 -17.83 -12.43 18.70
CA ASP A 546 -19.24 -12.79 18.89
C ASP A 546 -20.17 -11.70 18.34
N LEU A 547 -19.86 -10.42 18.60
CA LEU A 547 -20.60 -9.28 18.05
C LEU A 547 -20.50 -9.19 16.51
N ALA A 548 -19.32 -9.41 15.94
CA ALA A 548 -19.09 -9.41 14.50
C ALA A 548 -19.87 -10.54 13.80
N TYR A 549 -19.83 -11.76 14.34
CA TYR A 549 -20.63 -12.88 13.85
C TYR A 549 -22.14 -12.60 13.91
N HIS A 550 -22.61 -11.86 14.93
CA HIS A 550 -24.01 -11.46 15.02
C HIS A 550 -24.43 -10.40 14.00
N VAL A 551 -23.52 -9.51 13.59
CA VAL A 551 -23.77 -8.47 12.59
C VAL A 551 -23.65 -9.01 11.15
N GLU A 552 -22.75 -9.97 10.92
CA GLU A 552 -22.51 -10.56 9.59
C GLU A 552 -23.59 -11.59 9.17
N ASP A 553 -24.13 -12.39 10.09
CA ASP A 553 -25.01 -13.53 9.76
C ASP A 553 -26.52 -13.28 9.85
N GLY A 554 -26.97 -12.04 10.08
CA GLY A 554 -28.39 -11.65 9.92
C GLY A 554 -29.42 -12.68 10.41
N ALA A 555 -29.58 -12.82 11.73
CA ALA A 555 -30.75 -13.44 12.38
C ALA A 555 -30.94 -14.98 12.30
N ALA A 556 -29.88 -15.81 12.37
CA ALA A 556 -30.04 -17.28 12.34
C ALA A 556 -29.85 -18.05 13.68
N ARG A 557 -29.52 -17.41 14.82
CA ARG A 557 -29.39 -18.12 16.11
C ARG A 557 -30.05 -17.35 17.26
N ASP A 558 -30.97 -18.00 17.98
CA ASP A 558 -31.71 -17.53 19.17
C ASP A 558 -30.85 -17.10 20.38
N ARG A 559 -29.52 -16.98 20.23
CA ARG A 559 -28.64 -16.46 21.28
C ARG A 559 -28.50 -14.95 21.10
N ARG A 560 -29.20 -14.18 21.94
CA ARG A 560 -28.92 -12.74 22.06
C ARG A 560 -27.50 -12.56 22.61
N PRO A 561 -26.65 -11.72 21.98
CA PRO A 561 -25.36 -11.39 22.56
C PRO A 561 -25.57 -10.78 23.95
N LYS A 562 -24.72 -11.16 24.90
CA LYS A 562 -24.67 -10.52 26.22
C LYS A 562 -24.11 -9.11 26.01
N ILE A 563 -25.00 -8.13 25.89
CA ILE A 563 -24.64 -6.72 25.89
C ILE A 563 -24.18 -6.41 27.32
N LEU A 564 -22.95 -5.91 27.46
CA LEU A 564 -22.44 -5.39 28.73
C LEU A 564 -23.39 -4.31 29.22
N SER A 565 -23.77 -4.37 30.49
CA SER A 565 -24.60 -3.34 31.09
C SER A 565 -23.87 -1.99 31.09
N ASP A 566 -24.61 -0.88 31.05
CA ASP A 566 -24.02 0.47 31.10
C ASP A 566 -23.15 0.68 32.35
N GLN A 567 -23.43 -0.04 33.44
CA GLN A 567 -22.61 -0.08 34.65
C GLN A 567 -21.26 -0.78 34.41
N GLU A 568 -21.25 -1.95 33.76
CA GLU A 568 -20.01 -2.66 33.43
C GLU A 568 -19.14 -1.88 32.42
N ILE A 569 -19.77 -1.10 31.52
CA ILE A 569 -19.06 -0.21 30.60
C ILE A 569 -18.43 0.97 31.35
N ALA A 570 -19.16 1.56 32.30
CA ALA A 570 -18.67 2.65 33.14
C ALA A 570 -17.51 2.18 34.05
N ASP A 571 -17.63 1.01 34.66
CA ASP A 571 -16.59 0.41 35.52
C ASP A 571 -15.33 0.12 34.71
N LEU A 572 -15.46 -0.44 33.50
CA LEU A 572 -14.33 -0.66 32.60
C LEU A 572 -13.70 0.65 32.13
N ALA A 573 -14.48 1.68 31.82
CA ALA A 573 -13.96 2.99 31.43
C ALA A 573 -13.21 3.68 32.59
N GLN A 574 -13.73 3.55 33.81
CA GLN A 574 -13.10 4.09 35.02
C GLN A 574 -11.81 3.34 35.36
N GLU A 575 -11.77 2.02 35.21
CA GLU A 575 -10.55 1.23 35.36
C GLU A 575 -9.51 1.56 34.28
N MET A 576 -9.92 1.77 33.03
CA MET A 576 -9.02 2.18 31.95
C MET A 576 -8.40 3.56 32.24
N ALA A 577 -9.21 4.53 32.70
CA ALA A 577 -8.72 5.85 33.07
C ALA A 577 -7.75 5.82 34.27
N GLN A 578 -8.00 4.95 35.26
CA GLN A 578 -7.10 4.77 36.41
C GLN A 578 -5.77 4.14 35.99
N ASN A 579 -5.81 3.15 35.09
CA ASN A 579 -4.60 2.54 34.55
C ASN A 579 -3.81 3.54 33.70
N GLU A 580 -4.46 4.30 32.82
CA GLU A 580 -3.80 5.35 32.04
C GLU A 580 -3.10 6.38 32.94
N ALA A 581 -3.75 6.82 34.02
CA ALA A 581 -3.15 7.73 34.99
C ALA A 581 -1.94 7.11 35.72
N SER A 582 -1.98 5.82 36.06
CA SER A 582 -0.83 5.15 36.68
C SER A 582 0.34 5.00 35.71
N TRP A 583 0.08 4.62 34.46
CA TRP A 583 1.11 4.52 33.42
C TRP A 583 1.75 5.88 33.13
N GLN A 584 0.95 6.94 33.08
CA GLN A 584 1.45 8.31 32.89
C GLN A 584 2.36 8.75 34.05
N ALA A 585 1.97 8.46 35.30
CA ALA A 585 2.79 8.77 36.47
C ALA A 585 4.13 8.03 36.48
N GLU A 586 4.15 6.74 36.09
CA GLU A 586 5.38 5.95 35.96
C GLU A 586 6.27 6.45 34.82
N ILE A 587 5.69 6.78 33.66
CA ILE A 587 6.42 7.37 32.53
C ILE A 587 7.07 8.70 32.93
N ASP A 588 6.35 9.56 33.65
CA ASP A 588 6.88 10.86 34.06
C ASP A 588 7.96 10.74 35.15
N ALA A 589 7.85 9.75 36.04
CA ALA A 589 8.91 9.41 36.99
C ALA A 589 10.18 8.92 36.29
N GLU A 590 10.06 8.05 35.28
CA GLU A 590 11.21 7.57 34.51
C GLU A 590 11.82 8.68 33.65
N ARG A 591 11.01 9.55 33.04
CA ARG A 591 11.50 10.76 32.36
C ARG A 591 12.26 11.70 33.29
N ALA A 592 11.89 11.78 34.56
CA ALA A 592 12.64 12.56 35.54
C ALA A 592 13.99 11.91 35.88
N ARG A 593 14.03 10.58 36.04
CA ARG A 593 15.28 9.81 36.26
C ARG A 593 16.24 9.96 35.09
N VAL A 594 15.75 9.85 33.84
CA VAL A 594 16.57 10.03 32.63
C VAL A 594 17.13 11.44 32.55
N ARG A 595 16.32 12.47 32.84
CA ARG A 595 16.80 13.87 32.87
C ARG A 595 17.90 14.10 33.90
N ASN A 596 17.77 13.53 35.10
CA ASN A 596 18.79 13.64 36.14
C ASN A 596 20.10 12.93 35.73
N ALA A 597 20.00 11.72 35.17
CA ALA A 597 21.17 10.98 34.68
C ALA A 597 21.85 11.68 33.49
N GLN A 598 21.07 12.32 32.61
CA GLN A 598 21.61 13.14 31.52
C GLN A 598 22.37 14.36 32.05
N ALA A 599 21.83 15.05 33.06
CA ALA A 599 22.51 16.18 33.70
C ALA A 599 23.81 15.77 34.39
N GLU A 600 23.85 14.60 35.05
CA GLU A 600 25.08 14.06 35.65
C GLU A 600 26.15 13.73 34.60
N VAL A 601 25.75 13.14 33.47
CA VAL A 601 26.68 12.85 32.36
C VAL A 601 27.20 14.13 31.72
N GLU A 602 26.37 15.16 31.59
CA GLU A 602 26.78 16.47 31.08
C GLU A 602 27.78 17.16 32.01
N ALA A 603 27.56 17.13 33.33
CA ALA A 603 28.51 17.67 34.31
C ALA A 603 29.87 16.97 34.25
N LEU A 604 29.89 15.64 34.18
CA LEU A 604 31.15 14.87 34.03
C LEU A 604 31.87 15.15 32.71
N ARG A 605 31.14 15.42 31.63
CA ARG A 605 31.71 15.83 30.35
C ARG A 605 32.35 17.21 30.43
N GLU A 606 31.72 18.17 31.08
CA GLU A 606 32.28 19.51 31.29
C GLU A 606 33.58 19.46 32.10
N ASP A 607 33.62 18.65 33.17
CA ASP A 607 34.82 18.48 33.99
C ASP A 607 35.96 17.81 33.21
N ALA A 608 35.65 16.82 32.36
CA ALA A 608 36.64 16.19 31.49
C ALA A 608 37.20 17.16 30.43
N VAL A 609 36.37 18.03 29.87
CA VAL A 609 36.81 19.08 28.93
C VAL A 609 37.72 20.09 29.62
N ARG A 610 37.37 20.54 30.83
CA ARG A 610 38.24 21.44 31.62
C ARG A 610 39.60 20.81 31.91
N ALA A 611 39.62 19.55 32.34
CA ALA A 611 40.87 18.82 32.57
C ALA A 611 41.73 18.67 31.29
N ALA A 612 41.10 18.45 30.14
CA ALA A 612 41.79 18.36 28.85
C ALA A 612 42.34 19.72 28.39
N GLU A 613 41.64 20.82 28.64
CA GLU A 613 42.13 22.17 28.35
C GLU A 613 43.32 22.55 29.23
N ASP A 614 43.28 22.21 30.52
CA ASP A 614 44.39 22.45 31.43
C ASP A 614 45.62 21.60 31.06
N ALA A 615 45.42 20.35 30.64
CA ALA A 615 46.50 19.50 30.10
C ALA A 615 47.10 20.05 28.79
N LYS A 616 46.28 20.63 27.90
CA LYS A 616 46.77 21.31 26.69
C LYS A 616 47.60 22.55 27.03
N ARG A 617 47.19 23.32 28.03
CA ARG A 617 47.93 24.51 28.49
C ARG A 617 49.28 24.14 29.10
N THR A 618 49.35 23.08 29.91
CA THR A 618 50.62 22.61 30.45
C THR A 618 51.53 22.04 29.36
N GLN A 619 50.97 21.30 28.39
CA GLN A 619 51.74 20.80 27.26
C GLN A 619 52.27 21.93 26.36
N ALA A 620 51.51 23.01 26.15
CA ALA A 620 51.96 24.17 25.38
C ALA A 620 53.12 24.91 26.07
N LYS A 621 53.06 25.07 27.39
CA LYS A 621 54.16 25.64 28.19
C LYS A 621 55.43 24.79 28.08
N LEU A 622 55.31 23.48 28.28
CA LEU A 622 56.44 22.56 28.16
C LEU A 622 57.07 22.57 26.75
N LYS A 623 56.26 22.69 25.69
CA LYS A 623 56.78 22.82 24.32
C LYS A 623 57.56 24.12 24.13
N HIS A 624 57.04 25.23 24.65
CA HIS A 624 57.71 26.52 24.58
C HIS A 624 59.07 26.50 25.31
N ASP A 625 59.10 25.94 26.53
CA ASP A 625 60.34 25.82 27.32
C ASP A 625 61.38 24.93 26.60
N VAL A 626 60.94 23.86 25.94
CA VAL A 626 61.82 23.01 25.11
C VAL A 626 62.37 23.78 23.90
N ASP A 627 61.55 24.55 23.20
CA ASP A 627 61.97 25.35 22.05
C ASP A 627 62.94 26.48 22.42
N GLU A 628 62.81 27.06 23.61
CA GLU A 628 63.77 28.06 24.11
C GLU A 628 65.12 27.43 24.46
N LEU A 629 65.11 26.28 25.15
CA LEU A 629 66.32 25.55 25.50
C LEU A 629 67.05 24.98 24.27
N THR A 630 66.33 24.57 23.23
CA THR A 630 66.95 24.13 21.97
C THR A 630 67.64 25.29 21.24
N LYS A 631 67.01 26.47 21.17
CA LYS A 631 67.65 27.68 20.61
C LYS A 631 68.89 28.10 21.40
N ALA A 632 68.82 28.08 22.73
CA ALA A 632 69.97 28.38 23.59
C ALA A 632 71.11 27.39 23.35
N LYS A 633 70.80 26.09 23.21
CA LYS A 633 71.78 25.06 22.85
C LYS A 633 72.43 25.32 21.50
N GLU A 634 71.64 25.67 20.47
CA GLU A 634 72.16 25.98 19.13
C GLU A 634 73.10 27.18 19.14
N GLN A 635 72.74 28.25 19.84
CA GLN A 635 73.58 29.45 20.01
C GLN A 635 74.92 29.11 20.67
N VAL A 636 74.91 28.39 21.80
CA VAL A 636 76.15 28.00 22.49
C VAL A 636 76.99 27.05 21.63
N THR A 637 76.38 26.17 20.82
CA THR A 637 77.14 25.32 19.88
C THR A 637 77.78 26.11 18.73
N LEU A 638 77.11 27.15 18.23
CA LEU A 638 77.66 28.05 17.21
C LEU A 638 78.82 28.87 17.78
N GLU A 639 78.68 29.41 18.98
CA GLU A 639 79.76 30.10 19.68
C GLU A 639 80.96 29.18 19.93
N LEU A 640 80.72 27.94 20.36
CA LEU A 640 81.77 26.93 20.52
C LEU A 640 82.46 26.62 19.18
N HIS A 641 81.72 26.57 18.07
CA HIS A 641 82.28 26.31 16.75
C HIS A 641 83.15 27.48 16.27
N LEU A 642 82.67 28.72 16.45
CA LEU A 642 83.42 29.94 16.16
C LEU A 642 84.73 30.01 16.98
N VAL A 643 84.66 29.74 18.28
CA VAL A 643 85.84 29.68 19.16
C VAL A 643 86.81 28.58 18.71
N LYS A 644 86.32 27.39 18.33
CA LYS A 644 87.16 26.31 17.79
C LYS A 644 87.81 26.67 16.46
N THR A 645 87.10 27.34 15.55
CA THR A 645 87.67 27.79 14.27
C THR A 645 88.70 28.90 14.46
N ALA A 646 88.46 29.84 15.39
CA ALA A 646 89.44 30.85 15.77
C ALA A 646 90.68 30.22 16.44
N HIS A 647 90.49 29.16 17.22
CA HIS A 647 91.59 28.40 17.84
C HIS A 647 92.41 27.61 16.81
N ALA A 648 91.79 27.07 15.76
CA ALA A 648 92.49 26.39 14.66
C ALA A 648 93.32 27.37 13.80
N ALA A 649 92.92 28.64 13.72
CA ALA A 649 93.63 29.69 12.98
C ALA A 649 94.80 30.32 13.76
N CYS A 650 94.80 30.25 15.11
CA CYS A 650 95.84 30.80 15.98
C CYS A 650 96.53 29.69 16.78
N GLY A 651 97.75 29.33 16.39
CA GLY A 651 98.56 28.32 17.08
C GLY A 651 98.65 28.54 18.60
N ALA A 652 98.41 27.46 19.33
CA ALA A 652 98.40 27.27 20.79
C ALA A 652 98.96 28.42 21.67
N THR A 653 98.06 29.18 22.29
CA THR A 653 98.31 29.91 23.54
C THR A 653 97.21 29.60 24.56
N GLY A 654 97.60 29.28 25.80
CA GLY A 654 96.79 28.56 26.80
C GLY A 654 95.55 29.26 27.39
N LYS A 655 95.17 30.46 26.94
CA LYS A 655 93.98 31.17 27.48
C LYS A 655 92.64 30.79 26.83
N ALA A 656 92.65 30.09 25.70
CA ALA A 656 91.43 29.65 25.00
C ALA A 656 90.86 28.31 25.51
N SER A 657 91.59 27.59 26.37
CA SER A 657 91.13 26.33 26.97
C SER A 657 90.08 26.54 28.07
N GLU A 658 90.11 27.67 28.77
CA GLU A 658 89.14 27.96 29.84
C GLU A 658 87.78 28.36 29.28
N THR A 659 87.73 29.17 28.22
CA THR A 659 86.48 29.61 27.58
C THR A 659 85.75 28.47 26.86
N THR A 660 86.49 27.53 26.26
CA THR A 660 85.91 26.30 25.70
C THR A 660 85.40 25.36 26.79
N GLY A 661 86.03 25.33 27.96
CA GLY A 661 85.55 24.59 29.14
C GLY A 661 84.21 25.11 29.66
N VAL A 662 84.06 26.43 29.82
CA VAL A 662 82.82 27.07 30.29
C VAL A 662 81.64 26.79 29.34
N ALA A 663 81.85 26.87 28.02
CA ALA A 663 80.82 26.56 27.04
C ALA A 663 80.40 25.07 27.06
N VAL A 664 81.35 24.16 27.33
CA VAL A 664 81.06 22.72 27.49
C VAL A 664 80.26 22.45 28.77
N GLU A 665 80.58 23.13 29.87
CA GLU A 665 79.81 23.05 31.11
C GLU A 665 78.38 23.59 30.95
N MET A 666 78.20 24.74 30.28
CA MET A 666 76.88 25.29 29.96
C MET A 666 76.05 24.34 29.07
N LEU A 667 76.67 23.72 28.06
CA LEU A 667 76.01 22.70 27.24
C LEU A 667 75.66 21.44 28.05
N SER A 668 76.45 21.08 29.06
CA SER A 668 76.13 19.97 29.97
C SER A 668 74.94 20.29 30.88
N ALA A 669 74.84 21.54 31.37
CA ALA A 669 73.72 22.01 32.18
C ALA A 669 72.41 22.04 31.36
N ILE A 670 72.43 22.63 30.17
CA ILE A 670 71.28 22.65 29.26
C ILE A 670 70.84 21.23 28.87
N LYS A 671 71.79 20.30 28.66
CA LYS A 671 71.45 18.88 28.43
C LYS A 671 70.77 18.24 29.63
N LYS A 672 71.23 18.53 30.86
CA LYS A 672 70.65 18.00 32.09
C LYS A 672 69.25 18.55 32.34
N ASP A 673 69.01 19.83 32.02
CA ASP A 673 67.69 20.45 32.11
C ASP A 673 66.72 19.88 31.05
N LEU A 674 67.20 19.67 29.82
CA LEU A 674 66.43 18.96 28.79
C LEU A 674 66.14 17.50 29.18
N GLU A 675 67.03 16.83 29.89
CA GLU A 675 66.80 15.47 30.42
C GLU A 675 65.81 15.45 31.59
N MET A 676 65.82 16.47 32.47
CA MET A 676 64.79 16.62 33.50
C MET A 676 63.41 16.89 32.90
N ILE A 677 63.32 17.74 31.86
CA ILE A 677 62.06 18.00 31.15
C ILE A 677 61.62 16.75 30.37
N ARG A 678 62.56 15.98 29.82
CA ARG A 678 62.26 14.72 29.13
C ARG A 678 61.77 13.64 30.10
N THR A 679 62.33 13.56 31.31
CA THR A 679 61.91 12.59 32.34
C THR A 679 60.58 13.00 32.98
N SER A 680 60.29 14.28 33.16
CA SER A 680 58.96 14.76 33.57
C SER A 680 57.90 14.58 32.48
N ALA A 681 58.26 14.78 31.20
CA ALA A 681 57.40 14.48 30.04
C ALA A 681 57.19 12.97 29.82
N LEU A 682 58.18 12.13 30.09
CA LEU A 682 58.06 10.67 30.07
C LEU A 682 57.25 10.15 31.27
N GLY A 683 57.29 10.82 32.42
CA GLY A 683 56.41 10.55 33.56
C GLY A 683 54.94 10.81 33.25
N ALA A 684 54.64 11.89 32.52
CA ALA A 684 53.28 12.17 32.02
C ALA A 684 52.88 11.26 30.83
N GLY A 685 53.85 10.89 29.98
CA GLY A 685 53.63 9.99 28.83
C GLY A 685 53.51 8.51 29.19
N ALA A 686 54.06 8.04 30.32
CA ALA A 686 53.93 6.65 30.75
C ALA A 686 52.50 6.31 31.22
N LEU A 687 51.84 7.24 31.91
CA LEU A 687 50.43 7.13 32.28
C LEU A 687 49.51 7.20 31.05
N GLN A 688 49.80 8.09 30.09
CA GLN A 688 49.01 8.21 28.86
C GLN A 688 49.28 7.11 27.81
N SER A 689 50.47 6.51 27.75
CA SER A 689 50.77 5.45 26.76
C SER A 689 50.16 4.09 27.14
N GLN A 690 50.02 3.79 28.44
CA GLN A 690 49.26 2.61 28.88
C GLN A 690 47.76 2.78 28.63
N GLU A 691 47.20 3.97 28.87
CA GLU A 691 45.79 4.27 28.62
C GLU A 691 45.46 4.37 27.13
N THR A 692 46.31 5.00 26.31
CA THR A 692 46.09 5.08 24.86
C THR A 692 46.39 3.75 24.15
N SER A 693 47.34 2.94 24.63
CA SER A 693 47.56 1.59 24.10
C SER A 693 46.43 0.63 24.49
N ALA A 694 45.81 0.80 25.65
CA ALA A 694 44.63 0.03 26.08
C ALA A 694 43.36 0.52 25.36
N PHE A 695 43.22 1.82 25.12
CA PHE A 695 42.10 2.42 24.39
C PHE A 695 42.17 2.10 22.89
N VAL A 696 43.34 2.16 22.26
CA VAL A 696 43.53 1.79 20.85
C VAL A 696 43.46 0.28 20.65
N ARG A 697 43.94 -0.54 21.61
CA ARG A 697 43.68 -1.99 21.59
C ARG A 697 42.21 -2.32 21.82
N GLY A 698 41.53 -1.61 22.71
CA GLY A 698 40.09 -1.71 22.94
C GLY A 698 39.30 -1.36 21.69
N GLN A 699 39.61 -0.25 21.02
CA GLN A 699 38.99 0.14 19.76
C GLN A 699 39.32 -0.84 18.61
N LEU A 700 40.53 -1.40 18.54
CA LEU A 700 40.87 -2.45 17.56
C LEU A 700 40.18 -3.78 17.86
N GLU A 701 40.00 -4.14 19.13
CA GLU A 701 39.25 -5.31 19.57
C GLU A 701 37.76 -5.13 19.36
N ASP A 702 37.22 -3.93 19.56
CA ASP A 702 35.80 -3.62 19.35
C ASP A 702 35.48 -3.54 17.86
N LEU A 703 36.38 -2.99 17.03
CA LEU A 703 36.30 -3.05 15.57
C LEU A 703 36.49 -4.48 15.03
N ARG A 704 37.30 -5.32 15.69
CA ARG A 704 37.44 -6.76 15.36
C ARG A 704 36.20 -7.56 15.78
N LYS A 705 35.66 -7.31 16.97
CA LYS A 705 34.39 -7.88 17.45
C LYS A 705 33.23 -7.44 16.56
N GLU A 706 33.18 -6.19 16.13
CA GLU A 706 32.21 -5.73 15.13
C GLU A 706 32.44 -6.40 13.77
N ASN A 707 33.69 -6.58 13.32
CA ASN A 707 33.98 -7.34 12.09
C ASN A 707 33.58 -8.81 12.21
N ASP A 708 33.75 -9.42 13.38
CA ASP A 708 33.41 -10.82 13.64
C ASP A 708 31.90 -11.02 13.87
N VAL A 709 31.22 -10.03 14.46
CA VAL A 709 29.76 -9.96 14.55
C VAL A 709 29.16 -9.72 13.17
N LEU A 710 29.77 -8.88 12.33
CA LEU A 710 29.32 -8.66 10.96
C LEU A 710 29.66 -9.84 10.05
N ARG A 711 30.80 -10.52 10.22
CA ARG A 711 31.11 -11.81 9.58
C ARG A 711 30.23 -12.94 10.12
N GLY A 712 29.78 -12.85 11.37
CA GLY A 712 28.79 -13.72 11.98
C GLY A 712 27.42 -13.48 11.36
N ARG A 713 26.98 -12.22 11.24
CA ARG A 713 25.75 -11.81 10.56
C ARG A 713 25.80 -12.10 9.05
N LEU A 714 26.95 -12.01 8.40
CA LEU A 714 27.15 -12.36 7.00
C LEU A 714 27.24 -13.88 6.79
N ARG A 715 27.81 -14.62 7.76
CA ARG A 715 27.71 -16.09 7.79
C ARG A 715 26.27 -16.51 7.99
N VAL A 716 25.56 -15.92 8.94
CA VAL A 716 24.12 -16.15 9.20
C VAL A 716 23.22 -15.67 8.05
N ALA A 717 23.67 -14.71 7.23
CA ALA A 717 22.99 -14.30 6.01
C ALA A 717 23.34 -15.17 4.78
N ASN A 718 24.48 -15.89 4.81
CA ASN A 718 24.92 -16.80 3.74
C ASN A 718 24.60 -18.28 4.02
N SER A 719 24.58 -18.70 5.29
CA SER A 719 23.99 -19.95 5.76
C SER A 719 22.52 -19.64 6.01
N GLY A 720 21.62 -20.14 5.17
CA GLY A 720 20.19 -19.86 5.20
C GLY A 720 19.43 -20.29 6.47
N GLU A 721 20.05 -20.31 7.64
CA GLU A 721 19.54 -20.88 8.88
C GLU A 721 18.99 -19.85 9.90
N ALA A 722 19.11 -18.53 9.66
CA ALA A 722 18.39 -17.52 10.48
C ALA A 722 17.50 -16.58 9.66
N ARG A 723 16.80 -17.13 8.66
CA ARG A 723 15.55 -16.57 8.13
C ARG A 723 14.33 -17.26 8.75
N GLY A 724 14.37 -17.51 10.05
CA GLY A 724 13.28 -18.12 10.79
C GLY A 724 12.46 -17.09 11.56
N ASN A 725 11.23 -16.88 11.10
CA ASN A 725 10.02 -16.70 11.93
C ASN A 725 9.43 -15.30 12.13
N ALA A 726 9.81 -14.27 11.37
CA ALA A 726 9.03 -13.01 11.35
C ALA A 726 8.62 -12.63 9.94
N SER A 727 9.58 -12.41 9.05
CA SER A 727 9.28 -12.06 7.66
C SER A 727 8.88 -13.26 6.80
N THR A 728 9.30 -14.48 7.14
CA THR A 728 8.86 -15.71 6.46
C THR A 728 7.48 -16.15 6.91
N ASP A 729 7.11 -15.92 8.18
CA ASP A 729 5.79 -16.22 8.72
C ASP A 729 4.75 -15.19 8.27
N GLU A 730 5.09 -13.91 8.21
CA GLU A 730 4.22 -12.87 7.61
C GLU A 730 4.06 -13.08 6.11
N VAL A 731 5.13 -13.45 5.39
CA VAL A 731 5.04 -13.76 3.95
C VAL A 731 4.30 -15.09 3.72
N ALA A 732 4.43 -16.07 4.62
CA ALA A 732 3.66 -17.32 4.57
C ALA A 732 2.18 -17.08 4.89
N GLN A 733 1.85 -16.27 5.90
CA GLN A 733 0.49 -15.85 6.23
C GLN A 733 -0.13 -15.04 5.09
N LEU A 734 0.61 -14.10 4.49
CA LEU A 734 0.15 -13.35 3.32
C LEU A 734 -0.03 -14.25 2.09
N MET A 735 0.82 -15.28 1.91
CA MET A 735 0.63 -16.27 0.85
C MET A 735 -0.58 -17.19 1.12
N GLU A 736 -0.85 -17.53 2.38
CA GLU A 736 -2.02 -18.30 2.82
C GLU A 736 -3.32 -17.48 2.67
N ASP A 737 -3.28 -16.19 2.98
CA ASP A 737 -4.38 -15.24 2.76
C ASP A 737 -4.64 -15.00 1.28
N ILE A 738 -3.59 -14.89 0.45
CA ILE A 738 -3.71 -14.84 -1.02
C ILE A 738 -4.30 -16.15 -1.56
N ALA A 739 -3.92 -17.31 -1.01
CA ALA A 739 -4.48 -18.59 -1.40
C ALA A 739 -5.96 -18.71 -1.00
N SER A 740 -6.32 -18.26 0.20
CA SER A 740 -7.69 -18.14 0.72
C SER A 740 -8.55 -17.24 -0.17
N LEU A 741 -8.08 -16.03 -0.50
CA LEU A 741 -8.79 -15.09 -1.38
C LEU A 741 -8.96 -15.64 -2.80
N ARG A 742 -7.94 -16.33 -3.34
CA ARG A 742 -8.05 -17.02 -4.64
C ARG A 742 -9.04 -18.19 -4.61
N ALA A 743 -9.21 -18.85 -3.47
CA ALA A 743 -10.21 -19.89 -3.29
C ALA A 743 -11.63 -19.29 -3.19
N GLN A 744 -11.79 -18.18 -2.47
CA GLN A 744 -13.07 -17.45 -2.39
C GLN A 744 -13.50 -16.87 -3.74
N ILE A 745 -12.57 -16.31 -4.52
CA ILE A 745 -12.85 -15.84 -5.89
C ILE A 745 -13.27 -17.00 -6.80
N ARG A 746 -12.62 -18.17 -6.69
CA ARG A 746 -13.03 -19.38 -7.43
C ARG A 746 -14.42 -19.87 -7.01
N ALA A 747 -14.70 -19.95 -5.72
CA ALA A 747 -15.99 -20.37 -5.21
C ALA A 747 -17.12 -19.40 -5.60
N ALA A 748 -16.85 -18.09 -5.63
CA ALA A 748 -17.80 -17.07 -6.08
C ALA A 748 -18.06 -17.15 -7.59
N LYS A 749 -17.02 -17.37 -8.41
CA LYS A 749 -17.15 -17.59 -9.87
C LYS A 749 -17.89 -18.90 -10.17
N GLU A 750 -17.60 -19.98 -9.45
CA GLU A 750 -18.33 -21.24 -9.56
C GLU A 750 -19.80 -21.11 -9.11
N ALA A 751 -20.11 -20.26 -8.13
CA ALA A 751 -21.48 -19.97 -7.72
C ALA A 751 -22.22 -19.13 -8.77
N GLU A 752 -21.55 -18.17 -9.41
CA GLU A 752 -22.08 -17.40 -10.54
C GLU A 752 -22.37 -18.33 -11.75
N ASP A 753 -21.46 -19.27 -12.04
CA ASP A 753 -21.64 -20.30 -13.08
C ASP A 753 -22.77 -21.30 -12.75
N ARG A 754 -23.01 -21.61 -11.46
CA ARG A 754 -24.17 -22.42 -11.04
C ARG A 754 -25.49 -21.67 -11.21
N VAL A 755 -25.51 -20.36 -11.01
CA VAL A 755 -26.68 -19.52 -11.29
C VAL A 755 -26.93 -19.42 -12.80
N LEU A 756 -25.86 -19.40 -13.62
CA LEU A 756 -25.95 -19.50 -15.08
C LEU A 756 -26.48 -20.85 -15.58
N ASN A 757 -26.17 -21.95 -14.88
CA ASN A 757 -26.54 -23.32 -15.28
C ASN A 757 -27.84 -23.84 -14.63
N ALA A 758 -28.46 -23.09 -13.71
CA ALA A 758 -29.73 -23.47 -13.08
C ALA A 758 -30.92 -23.23 -14.01
N ALA A 759 -31.06 -24.08 -15.03
CA ALA A 759 -32.32 -24.32 -15.72
C ALA A 759 -33.09 -25.42 -14.97
N ASP A 760 -33.54 -25.17 -13.74
CA ASP A 760 -34.33 -26.14 -12.97
C ASP A 760 -35.79 -25.65 -12.80
N PRO A 761 -36.80 -26.40 -13.29
CA PRO A 761 -38.19 -25.96 -13.42
C PRO A 761 -39.01 -25.90 -12.11
N GLY A 762 -38.36 -25.85 -10.94
CA GLY A 762 -39.00 -26.09 -9.64
C GLY A 762 -39.43 -24.87 -8.81
N ARG A 763 -39.00 -23.64 -9.12
CA ARG A 763 -39.43 -22.43 -8.40
C ARG A 763 -39.26 -21.19 -9.27
N PRO A 764 -40.31 -20.42 -9.60
CA PRO A 764 -40.16 -19.20 -10.37
C PRO A 764 -39.59 -18.11 -9.44
N LYS A 765 -38.26 -18.02 -9.35
CA LYS A 765 -37.61 -16.78 -8.92
C LYS A 765 -37.79 -15.76 -10.05
N THR A 766 -38.19 -14.54 -9.73
CA THR A 766 -38.35 -13.48 -10.72
C THR A 766 -36.97 -13.13 -11.31
N THR A 767 -36.94 -12.71 -12.58
CA THR A 767 -35.69 -12.31 -13.26
C THR A 767 -34.93 -11.23 -12.48
N GLU A 768 -35.65 -10.35 -11.78
CA GLU A 768 -35.07 -9.33 -10.89
C GLU A 768 -34.33 -9.91 -9.67
N GLU A 769 -34.79 -11.01 -9.09
CA GLU A 769 -34.11 -11.64 -7.94
C GLU A 769 -32.80 -12.29 -8.36
N VAL A 770 -32.78 -12.92 -9.54
CA VAL A 770 -31.58 -13.52 -10.13
C VAL A 770 -30.57 -12.44 -10.54
N GLU A 771 -31.05 -11.32 -11.10
CA GLU A 771 -30.19 -10.17 -11.45
C GLU A 771 -29.62 -9.47 -10.20
N LYS A 772 -30.39 -9.37 -9.11
CA LYS A 772 -29.89 -8.84 -7.82
C LYS A 772 -28.86 -9.77 -7.18
N GLU A 773 -29.10 -11.09 -7.18
CA GLU A 773 -28.13 -12.10 -6.71
C GLU A 773 -26.84 -12.04 -7.56
N ARG A 774 -26.96 -11.86 -8.88
CA ARG A 774 -25.83 -11.68 -9.81
C ARG A 774 -25.03 -10.40 -9.54
N ALA A 775 -25.71 -9.27 -9.36
CA ALA A 775 -25.07 -7.99 -9.03
C ALA A 775 -24.35 -8.05 -7.68
N ALA A 776 -24.91 -8.75 -6.69
CA ALA A 776 -24.29 -8.94 -5.39
C ALA A 776 -23.04 -9.83 -5.44
N MET A 777 -23.06 -10.91 -6.24
CA MET A 777 -21.89 -11.78 -6.42
C MET A 777 -20.78 -11.11 -7.25
N ALA A 778 -21.14 -10.38 -8.31
CA ALA A 778 -20.19 -9.59 -9.10
C ALA A 778 -19.50 -8.50 -8.25
N MET A 779 -20.25 -7.82 -7.37
CA MET A 779 -19.70 -6.86 -6.40
C MET A 779 -18.73 -7.51 -5.40
N ARG A 780 -19.03 -8.74 -4.93
CA ARG A 780 -18.13 -9.49 -4.03
C ARG A 780 -16.84 -9.92 -4.75
N CYS A 781 -16.93 -10.40 -5.98
CA CYS A 781 -15.77 -10.72 -6.82
C CYS A 781 -14.91 -9.47 -7.06
N ALA A 782 -15.51 -8.34 -7.45
CA ALA A 782 -14.79 -7.10 -7.68
C ALA A 782 -14.09 -6.57 -6.42
N ARG A 783 -14.73 -6.69 -5.25
CA ARG A 783 -14.13 -6.30 -3.97
C ARG A 783 -12.95 -7.18 -3.57
N ALA A 784 -13.08 -8.50 -3.76
CA ALA A 784 -11.99 -9.44 -3.49
C ALA A 784 -10.81 -9.26 -4.47
N GLU A 785 -11.08 -9.00 -5.75
CA GLU A 785 -10.06 -8.69 -6.76
C GLU A 785 -9.33 -7.37 -6.46
N ALA A 786 -10.04 -6.34 -5.98
CA ALA A 786 -9.44 -5.07 -5.55
C ALA A 786 -8.53 -5.25 -4.32
N GLN A 787 -8.95 -6.04 -3.32
CA GLN A 787 -8.13 -6.36 -2.14
C GLN A 787 -6.87 -7.13 -2.53
N LEU A 788 -6.98 -8.09 -3.45
CA LEU A 788 -5.84 -8.87 -3.94
C LEU A 788 -4.82 -7.98 -4.67
N LYS A 789 -5.30 -7.01 -5.45
CA LYS A 789 -4.46 -6.02 -6.15
C LYS A 789 -3.71 -5.11 -5.16
N GLN A 790 -4.38 -4.64 -4.11
CA GLN A 790 -3.76 -3.85 -3.03
C GLN A 790 -2.66 -4.63 -2.29
N PHE A 791 -2.89 -5.92 -1.99
CA PHE A 791 -1.86 -6.76 -1.36
C PHE A 791 -0.67 -7.02 -2.28
N GLN A 792 -0.89 -7.19 -3.59
CA GLN A 792 0.18 -7.34 -4.57
C GLN A 792 1.03 -6.07 -4.70
N GLU A 793 0.40 -4.90 -4.74
CA GLU A 793 1.10 -3.60 -4.77
C GLU A 793 1.91 -3.35 -3.48
N TYR A 794 1.38 -3.75 -2.33
CA TYR A 794 2.10 -3.67 -1.05
C TYR A 794 3.36 -4.55 -1.05
N LEU A 795 3.25 -5.80 -1.50
CA LEU A 795 4.40 -6.73 -1.61
C LEU A 795 5.45 -6.22 -2.59
N GLN A 796 5.04 -5.66 -3.74
CA GLN A 796 5.97 -5.06 -4.70
C GLN A 796 6.70 -3.85 -4.11
N LYS A 797 6.01 -2.97 -3.36
CA LYS A 797 6.64 -1.83 -2.68
C LYS A 797 7.67 -2.29 -1.64
N GLN A 798 7.38 -3.33 -0.86
CA GLN A 798 8.33 -3.89 0.12
C GLN A 798 9.55 -4.53 -0.55
N LEU A 799 9.35 -5.26 -1.65
CA LEU A 799 10.46 -5.83 -2.43
C LEU A 799 11.40 -4.74 -2.98
N VAL A 800 10.83 -3.67 -3.55
CA VAL A 800 11.62 -2.53 -4.07
C VAL A 800 12.35 -1.79 -2.95
N ALA A 801 11.74 -1.64 -1.77
CA ALA A 801 12.38 -1.04 -0.60
C ALA A 801 13.60 -1.87 -0.13
N HIS A 802 13.43 -3.19 -0.01
CA HIS A 802 14.53 -4.09 0.35
C HIS A 802 15.64 -4.17 -0.70
N GLU A 803 15.30 -4.08 -2.00
CA GLU A 803 16.32 -3.97 -3.05
C GLU A 803 17.13 -2.68 -2.97
N LYS A 804 16.47 -1.56 -2.62
CA LYS A 804 17.16 -0.28 -2.37
C LYS A 804 18.09 -0.38 -1.16
N GLU A 805 17.64 -0.95 -0.04
CA GLU A 805 18.48 -1.19 1.14
C GLU A 805 19.67 -2.11 0.85
N LYS A 806 19.46 -3.16 0.06
CA LYS A 806 20.55 -4.04 -0.40
C LYS A 806 21.58 -3.28 -1.25
N ARG A 807 21.14 -2.33 -2.08
CA ARG A 807 22.04 -1.49 -2.89
C ARG A 807 22.78 -0.46 -2.05
N THR A 808 22.14 0.17 -1.06
CA THR A 808 22.80 1.13 -0.16
C THR A 808 23.85 0.46 0.71
N LEU A 809 23.55 -0.71 1.29
CA LEU A 809 24.51 -1.52 2.06
C LEU A 809 25.70 -1.96 1.20
N LYS A 810 25.46 -2.35 -0.07
CA LYS A 810 26.56 -2.68 -1.00
C LYS A 810 27.47 -1.49 -1.29
N LYS A 811 26.90 -0.28 -1.48
CA LYS A 811 27.69 0.95 -1.68
C LYS A 811 28.51 1.31 -0.44
N GLN A 812 27.92 1.21 0.75
CA GLN A 812 28.63 1.42 2.01
C GLN A 812 29.80 0.42 2.12
N VAL A 813 29.59 -0.87 1.88
CA VAL A 813 30.71 -1.84 1.92
C VAL A 813 31.83 -1.50 0.92
N GLN A 814 31.51 -0.97 -0.27
CA GLN A 814 32.51 -0.53 -1.23
C GLN A 814 33.28 0.72 -0.78
N GLU A 815 32.61 1.71 -0.20
CA GLU A 815 33.23 2.91 0.37
C GLU A 815 34.16 2.57 1.54
N TRP A 816 33.76 1.63 2.39
CA TRP A 816 34.57 1.18 3.52
C TRP A 816 35.78 0.35 3.07
N ARG A 817 35.65 -0.44 2.00
CA ARG A 817 36.79 -1.09 1.34
C ARG A 817 37.76 -0.09 0.74
N ALA A 818 37.26 0.95 0.07
CA ALA A 818 38.09 2.01 -0.50
C ALA A 818 38.87 2.78 0.59
N LYS A 819 38.21 3.08 1.73
CA LYS A 819 38.85 3.71 2.90
C LYS A 819 39.89 2.80 3.56
N ALA A 820 39.66 1.49 3.61
CA ALA A 820 40.64 0.53 4.14
C ALA A 820 41.88 0.38 3.24
N THR A 821 41.73 0.57 1.92
CA THR A 821 42.86 0.57 0.98
C THR A 821 43.61 1.90 0.92
N SER A 822 43.04 3.01 1.41
CA SER A 822 43.65 4.34 1.35
C SER A 822 44.48 4.72 2.58
N THR A 823 44.58 3.87 3.61
CA THR A 823 45.50 4.08 4.73
C THR A 823 46.89 3.55 4.38
N PRO A 824 47.90 4.40 4.13
CA PRO A 824 49.25 3.92 3.84
C PRO A 824 49.84 3.26 5.08
N HIS A 825 50.32 2.01 4.92
CA HIS A 825 51.20 1.38 5.89
C HIS A 825 52.51 2.18 5.99
N GLN A 826 52.61 3.04 7.01
CA GLN A 826 53.90 3.44 7.57
C GLN A 826 54.20 2.46 8.71
N THR A 827 55.00 1.46 8.36
CA THR A 827 55.79 0.63 9.30
C THR A 827 56.87 1.44 9.98
#